data_AF-A0A0B7ND56-F1
#
_entry.id   AF-A0A0B7ND56-F1
#
_cell.length_a   1.000
_cell.length_b   1.000
_cell.length_c   1.000
_cell.angle_alpha   90.00
_cell.angle_beta   90.00
_cell.angle_gamma   90.00
#
_symmetry.space_group_name_H-M   'P 1'
#
loop_
_entity.id
_entity.type
_entity.pdbx_description
1 polymer ?
#
loop_
_entity_poly.entity_id
_entity_poly.type
_entity_poly.pdbx_seq_one_letter_code
_entity_poly.pdbx_strand_id
1 'polypeptide(L)'
;MSSGSDFEDEYMSQDESDFASSMSESEGYNSNDDINDDVFKEKQQKKAYQVDYNVLDSLHLKSKQDKEVSQVSAILGLSSEDAATLLRYFRWNKEKLFEQYMDSSEKVLKLAGVSSVSDLKHSIVLARDIGTDFMCDICCDDSSDMETISVSCGHRFCRTCYTHYVVQKIREEGESRRIQCPDSKCAVIVDEKTVELLVDSKTHLKYRELLNRTFVDDNDFLRWCPAPDCEYAIECTVPSTSLTSIVPTVECKCTCRFCFGCGLDDHQPCICVLVKKWLQKCEDDSETANWISVHTKECPKCRSTIEKNGGCNHMTCRKCIYEFCWVCMGPWSEHGTSWYTCNRYDEKSSEEARDNQTQSRASLERYLHYYNRYANHEQSAKLDQVLYKKTEKKMEEMQQTSGLSWIEVQFLKKAVDVTVQCRTTLKWTYAFAFYLDRTNETELFEDNQRDLEMATEQLSELLERPLEPDKISELKQAVLDKSVYVKLRREILLEDTAKGLQDGRWSFFVDLKICIPLKSTTTTVKADISTSPLPGSKMNDKTSKRPYPQQQSITTIDEKSAEKERLKLEREKLLAARKESNARFKTYLDSLPELMYPNFYKVDCIGDLNKANERLSRLGDNEKIFGVDLEWPPTFVKGQREKKTSLVQICSANSILLLQIGQMKGFPSELKRFFEDKTLLKSGVNIGADGLKLYRDFGIKTNGLVELRDIAESIESSKLDKSHLRSLRALTGIFLDQNMPKGKVRLSNWNKEKLTAMQVKYAANDAYASYKLYIILDKMRDQSKPINIRHLSLENLKRSAEPTSKFKDTKTLNEHPVVRGI
;
A
#
# COMPACT_ATOMS: atom_id res chain seq x y z
N MET A 1 25.69 28.01 -70.00
CA MET A 1 25.75 26.99 -71.07
C MET A 1 25.10 25.74 -70.47
N SER A 2 23.78 25.60 -70.64
CA SER A 2 23.11 24.65 -71.55
C SER A 2 23.53 23.20 -71.25
N SER A 3 22.66 22.25 -70.93
CA SER A 3 21.29 22.01 -71.41
C SER A 3 20.56 21.05 -70.46
N GLY A 4 19.24 21.22 -70.33
CA GLY A 4 18.37 20.26 -69.64
C GLY A 4 17.91 19.10 -70.52
N SER A 5 17.20 18.17 -69.90
CA SER A 5 16.19 17.31 -70.51
C SER A 5 15.27 16.75 -69.42
N ASP A 6 14.02 17.23 -69.42
CA ASP A 6 12.87 16.55 -68.83
C ASP A 6 12.66 15.18 -69.50
N PHE A 7 12.21 14.16 -68.75
CA PHE A 7 11.31 13.12 -69.26
C PHE A 7 10.62 12.35 -68.11
N GLU A 8 9.34 12.68 -67.96
CA GLU A 8 8.12 11.89 -67.66
C GLU A 8 8.05 10.82 -66.55
N ASP A 9 6.94 10.94 -65.81
CA ASP A 9 6.34 10.02 -64.85
C ASP A 9 6.04 8.63 -65.45
N GLU A 10 6.40 7.56 -64.74
CA GLU A 10 5.79 6.24 -64.94
C GLU A 10 5.47 5.57 -63.61
N TYR A 11 4.17 5.31 -63.45
CA TYR A 11 3.51 4.70 -62.29
C TYR A 11 3.65 3.18 -62.41
N MET A 12 4.39 2.54 -61.50
CA MET A 12 4.48 1.07 -61.42
C MET A 12 4.32 0.59 -59.97
N SER A 13 3.20 -0.08 -59.75
CA SER A 13 2.84 -0.91 -58.60
C SER A 13 3.61 -2.24 -58.55
N GLN A 14 3.61 -2.89 -57.38
CA GLN A 14 4.01 -4.30 -57.08
C GLN A 14 5.52 -4.51 -56.83
N ASP A 15 6.01 -5.27 -55.85
CA ASP A 15 5.45 -6.25 -54.91
C ASP A 15 6.32 -6.32 -53.64
N GLU A 16 5.68 -6.35 -52.47
CA GLU A 16 6.27 -6.76 -51.18
C GLU A 16 5.86 -8.21 -50.92
N SER A 17 6.67 -9.17 -51.35
CA SER A 17 6.56 -10.57 -50.91
C SER A 17 7.87 -11.32 -51.12
N ASP A 18 8.71 -11.39 -50.10
CA ASP A 18 9.70 -12.47 -49.95
C ASP A 18 10.41 -12.43 -48.57
N PHE A 19 9.68 -12.76 -47.50
CA PHE A 19 10.31 -13.33 -46.28
C PHE A 19 9.31 -14.11 -45.41
N ALA A 20 8.51 -15.00 -46.03
CA ALA A 20 7.67 -15.92 -45.29
C ALA A 20 7.63 -17.28 -46.01
N SER A 21 8.70 -18.06 -45.89
CA SER A 21 8.66 -19.47 -46.27
C SER A 21 9.67 -20.29 -45.45
N SER A 22 9.24 -20.69 -44.24
CA SER A 22 9.58 -22.01 -43.66
C SER A 22 8.78 -22.27 -42.38
N MET A 23 7.45 -22.34 -42.47
CA MET A 23 6.61 -22.89 -41.39
C MET A 23 5.44 -23.61 -42.04
N SER A 24 5.69 -24.84 -42.48
CA SER A 24 4.64 -25.82 -42.74
C SER A 24 4.93 -27.03 -41.86
N GLU A 25 4.27 -27.12 -40.72
CA GLU A 25 3.79 -28.41 -40.25
C GLU A 25 2.52 -28.19 -39.43
N SER A 26 1.48 -28.86 -39.91
CA SER A 26 0.10 -28.78 -39.47
C SER A 26 -0.12 -29.60 -38.21
N GLU A 27 -0.83 -29.06 -37.23
CA GLU A 27 -1.62 -29.88 -36.32
C GLU A 27 -3.11 -29.60 -36.53
N GLY A 28 -3.74 -30.56 -37.21
CA GLY A 28 -5.17 -30.61 -37.40
C GLY A 28 -5.89 -30.98 -36.10
N TYR A 29 -7.02 -30.32 -35.89
CA TYR A 29 -8.04 -30.71 -34.93
C TYR A 29 -8.44 -32.18 -35.13
N ASN A 30 -8.40 -32.98 -34.08
CA ASN A 30 -9.23 -34.18 -33.98
C ASN A 30 -9.88 -34.26 -32.59
N SER A 31 -11.18 -34.51 -32.63
CA SER A 31 -12.06 -34.70 -31.48
C SER A 31 -12.18 -36.19 -31.17
N ASN A 32 -12.27 -36.50 -29.88
CA ASN A 32 -12.81 -37.71 -29.22
C ASN A 32 -11.81 -38.76 -28.67
N ASP A 33 -11.99 -38.93 -27.35
CA ASP A 33 -12.01 -40.14 -26.52
C ASP A 33 -10.72 -40.95 -26.22
N ASP A 34 -10.47 -41.00 -24.90
CA ASP A 34 -9.73 -41.98 -24.09
C ASP A 34 -9.01 -43.13 -24.80
N ILE A 35 -7.68 -43.22 -24.62
CA ILE A 35 -6.90 -44.40 -24.18
C ILE A 35 -5.39 -44.06 -24.24
N ASN A 36 -4.70 -44.21 -23.10
CA ASN A 36 -3.24 -44.33 -22.89
C ASN A 36 -2.28 -43.68 -23.91
N ASP A 37 -1.72 -42.52 -23.55
CA ASP A 37 -0.62 -41.90 -24.29
C ASP A 37 0.57 -41.64 -23.34
N ASP A 38 1.39 -42.68 -23.19
CA ASP A 38 2.65 -42.65 -22.46
C ASP A 38 3.75 -42.99 -23.47
N VAL A 39 4.05 -42.07 -24.40
CA VAL A 39 5.27 -42.00 -25.22
C VAL A 39 5.22 -40.69 -26.04
N PHE A 40 6.26 -39.85 -25.90
CA PHE A 40 6.47 -38.50 -26.47
C PHE A 40 5.91 -37.27 -25.71
N LYS A 41 6.44 -37.03 -24.50
CA LYS A 41 6.64 -35.65 -24.01
C LYS A 41 8.06 -35.20 -24.35
N GLU A 42 8.24 -34.51 -25.48
CA GLU A 42 9.39 -33.62 -25.61
C GLU A 42 9.30 -32.59 -24.48
N LYS A 43 10.25 -32.65 -23.54
CA LYS A 43 10.33 -31.68 -22.44
C LYS A 43 10.64 -30.32 -23.04
N GLN A 44 9.61 -29.49 -23.26
CA GLN A 44 9.81 -28.07 -23.53
C GLN A 44 10.77 -27.50 -22.48
N GLN A 45 11.91 -27.00 -22.95
CA GLN A 45 12.95 -26.48 -22.07
C GLN A 45 12.38 -25.26 -21.33
N LYS A 46 12.46 -25.30 -19.99
CA LYS A 46 11.90 -24.27 -19.13
C LYS A 46 12.56 -22.92 -19.41
N LYS A 47 11.75 -21.87 -19.56
CA LYS A 47 12.22 -20.50 -19.85
C LYS A 47 12.88 -19.90 -18.61
N ALA A 48 13.88 -19.04 -18.80
CA ALA A 48 14.71 -18.47 -17.72
C ALA A 48 13.90 -17.59 -16.74
N TYR A 49 12.80 -16.99 -17.20
CA TYR A 49 11.90 -16.17 -16.36
C TYR A 49 10.85 -16.98 -15.58
N GLN A 50 10.79 -18.31 -15.74
CA GLN A 50 9.82 -19.17 -15.06
C GLN A 50 10.43 -19.84 -13.82
N VAL A 51 9.64 -19.98 -12.76
CA VAL A 51 10.04 -20.62 -11.50
C VAL A 51 9.18 -21.85 -11.21
N ASP A 52 9.72 -22.83 -10.49
CA ASP A 52 8.93 -24.00 -10.06
C ASP A 52 8.19 -23.65 -8.78
N TYR A 53 6.91 -23.98 -8.73
CA TYR A 53 6.07 -23.75 -7.56
C TYR A 53 4.90 -24.72 -7.52
N ASN A 54 4.36 -24.94 -6.31
CA ASN A 54 3.17 -25.75 -6.09
C ASN A 54 2.05 -24.90 -5.47
N VAL A 55 0.80 -25.16 -5.85
CA VAL A 55 -0.38 -24.54 -5.23
C VAL A 55 -0.99 -25.51 -4.22
N LEU A 56 -0.93 -25.15 -2.95
CA LEU A 56 -1.38 -25.96 -1.81
C LEU A 56 -2.74 -25.46 -1.32
N ASP A 57 -3.65 -26.40 -1.04
CA ASP A 57 -4.89 -26.13 -0.32
C ASP A 57 -4.73 -26.41 1.19
N SER A 58 -5.81 -26.19 1.95
CA SER A 58 -5.84 -26.40 3.40
C SER A 58 -5.54 -27.84 3.84
N LEU A 59 -5.89 -28.84 3.03
CA LEU A 59 -5.63 -30.26 3.31
C LEU A 59 -4.17 -30.62 3.07
N HIS A 60 -3.58 -30.13 1.98
CA HIS A 60 -2.15 -30.32 1.70
C HIS A 60 -1.28 -29.63 2.75
N LEU A 61 -1.67 -28.43 3.21
CA LEU A 61 -0.99 -27.75 4.32
C LEU A 61 -1.05 -28.56 5.62
N LYS A 62 -2.23 -29.13 5.94
CA LYS A 62 -2.38 -30.02 7.09
C LYS A 62 -1.48 -31.25 6.98
N SER A 63 -1.52 -31.94 5.84
CA SER A 63 -0.69 -33.13 5.61
C SER A 63 0.81 -32.83 5.79
N LYS A 64 1.26 -31.65 5.38
CA LYS A 64 2.64 -31.21 5.56
C LYS A 64 2.99 -30.93 7.02
N GLN A 65 2.11 -30.24 7.75
CA GLN A 65 2.25 -30.03 9.20
C GLN A 65 2.31 -31.37 9.93
N ASP A 66 1.37 -32.28 9.67
CA ASP A 66 1.28 -33.61 10.30
C ASP A 66 2.55 -34.43 10.03
N LYS A 67 3.12 -34.33 8.82
CA LYS A 67 4.39 -34.99 8.47
C LYS A 67 5.56 -34.43 9.28
N GLU A 68 5.68 -33.12 9.42
CA GLU A 68 6.74 -32.49 10.22
C GLU A 68 6.59 -32.78 11.72
N VAL A 69 5.37 -32.74 12.23
CA VAL A 69 5.03 -33.12 13.61
C VAL A 69 5.40 -34.58 13.88
N SER A 70 5.04 -35.49 12.97
CA SER A 70 5.35 -36.92 13.10
C SER A 70 6.86 -37.17 13.10
N GLN A 71 7.62 -36.45 12.26
CA GLN A 71 9.08 -36.54 12.26
C GLN A 71 9.70 -36.11 13.59
N VAL A 72 9.27 -34.96 14.13
CA VAL A 72 9.79 -34.44 15.41
C VAL A 72 9.37 -35.33 16.57
N SER A 73 8.11 -35.79 16.59
CA SER A 73 7.59 -36.72 17.60
C SER A 73 8.41 -38.02 17.64
N ALA A 74 8.71 -38.60 16.47
CA ALA A 74 9.51 -39.82 16.38
C ALA A 74 10.97 -39.63 16.85
N ILE A 75 11.58 -38.47 16.59
CA ILE A 75 12.97 -38.19 16.99
C ILE A 75 13.08 -37.88 18.48
N LEU A 76 12.15 -37.09 19.03
CA LEU A 76 12.21 -36.63 20.43
C LEU A 76 11.49 -37.57 21.41
N GLY A 77 10.73 -38.55 20.92
CA GLY A 77 9.93 -39.46 21.76
C GLY A 77 8.77 -38.79 22.48
N LEU A 78 8.26 -37.68 21.92
CA LEU A 78 7.17 -36.88 22.49
C LEU A 78 5.82 -37.22 21.82
N SER A 79 4.72 -36.86 22.48
CA SER A 79 3.38 -36.93 21.86
C SER A 79 3.31 -36.01 20.63
N SER A 80 2.40 -36.31 19.69
CA SER A 80 2.19 -35.47 18.51
C SER A 80 1.76 -34.05 18.89
N GLU A 81 1.00 -33.91 19.98
CA GLU A 81 0.49 -32.64 20.48
C GLU A 81 1.62 -31.74 21.02
N ASP A 82 2.54 -32.34 21.77
CA ASP A 82 3.71 -31.67 22.32
C ASP A 82 4.70 -31.29 21.23
N ALA A 83 4.95 -32.21 20.29
CA ALA A 83 5.80 -31.94 19.12
C ALA A 83 5.24 -30.79 18.27
N ALA A 84 3.92 -30.75 18.05
CA ALA A 84 3.28 -29.63 17.35
C ALA A 84 3.41 -28.30 18.11
N THR A 85 3.30 -28.32 19.44
CA THR A 85 3.47 -27.12 20.27
C THR A 85 4.90 -26.60 20.25
N LEU A 86 5.88 -27.50 20.31
CA LEU A 86 7.30 -27.17 20.16
C LEU A 86 7.59 -26.58 18.78
N LEU A 87 7.10 -27.20 17.71
CA LEU A 87 7.26 -26.67 16.35
C LEU A 87 6.68 -25.26 16.23
N ARG A 88 5.47 -25.01 16.75
CA ARG A 88 4.87 -23.67 16.79
C ARG A 88 5.69 -22.68 17.61
N TYR A 89 6.27 -23.11 18.74
CA TYR A 89 7.12 -22.25 19.57
C TYR A 89 8.36 -21.76 18.80
N PHE A 90 9.01 -22.67 18.08
CA PHE A 90 10.21 -22.41 17.27
C PHE A 90 9.91 -21.94 15.84
N ARG A 91 8.66 -21.58 15.53
CA ARG A 91 8.23 -21.12 14.19
C ARG A 91 8.61 -22.12 13.09
N TRP A 92 8.41 -23.40 13.36
CA TRP A 92 8.69 -24.52 12.46
C TRP A 92 10.17 -24.66 12.04
N ASN A 93 11.11 -24.02 12.75
CA ASN A 93 12.53 -24.23 12.54
C ASN A 93 13.02 -25.48 13.31
N LYS A 94 13.08 -26.61 12.61
CA LYS A 94 13.48 -27.91 13.16
C LYS A 94 14.92 -27.93 13.69
N GLU A 95 15.84 -27.28 13.00
CA GLU A 95 17.26 -27.25 13.38
C GLU A 95 17.46 -26.57 14.73
N LYS A 96 16.87 -25.38 14.91
CA LYS A 96 16.91 -24.64 16.18
C LYS A 96 16.20 -25.38 17.32
N LEU A 97 15.11 -26.07 17.01
CA LEU A 97 14.41 -26.92 17.97
C LEU A 97 15.33 -28.04 18.46
N PHE A 98 15.95 -28.80 17.55
CA PHE A 98 16.83 -29.90 17.92
C PHE A 98 18.06 -29.42 18.70
N GLU A 99 18.71 -28.33 18.26
CA GLU A 99 19.86 -27.74 18.96
C GLU A 99 19.52 -27.41 20.42
N GLN A 100 18.48 -26.61 20.65
CA GLN A 100 18.14 -26.18 22.02
C GLN A 100 17.55 -27.31 22.88
N TYR A 101 16.83 -28.26 22.27
CA TYR A 101 16.26 -29.39 23.00
C TYR A 101 17.35 -30.36 23.46
N MET A 102 18.39 -30.58 22.65
CA MET A 102 19.55 -31.38 23.02
C MET A 102 20.39 -30.71 24.10
N ASP A 103 20.47 -29.38 24.11
CA ASP A 103 21.12 -28.62 25.18
C ASP A 103 20.37 -28.74 26.53
N SER A 104 19.04 -28.55 26.52
CA SER A 104 18.23 -28.63 27.74
C SER A 104 16.75 -28.89 27.46
N SER A 105 16.36 -30.17 27.47
CA SER A 105 14.98 -30.61 27.22
C SER A 105 13.96 -30.01 28.20
N GLU A 106 14.24 -30.07 29.50
CA GLU A 106 13.32 -29.58 30.55
C GLU A 106 13.03 -28.08 30.42
N LYS A 107 14.07 -27.28 30.13
CA LYS A 107 13.93 -25.83 29.98
C LYS A 107 13.11 -25.50 28.73
N VAL A 108 13.36 -26.18 27.61
CA VAL A 108 12.63 -25.97 26.36
C VAL A 108 11.17 -26.35 26.50
N LEU A 109 10.86 -27.51 27.10
CA LEU A 109 9.49 -27.95 27.34
C LEU A 109 8.72 -26.95 28.21
N LYS A 110 9.33 -26.51 29.32
CA LYS A 110 8.72 -25.52 30.23
C LYS A 110 8.47 -24.17 29.55
N LEU A 111 9.43 -23.66 28.77
CA LEU A 111 9.30 -22.39 28.05
C LEU A 111 8.29 -22.45 26.90
N ALA A 112 8.17 -23.62 26.26
CA ALA A 112 7.17 -23.86 25.22
C ALA A 112 5.75 -24.04 25.78
N GLY A 113 5.61 -24.20 27.10
CA GLY A 113 4.33 -24.47 27.76
C GLY A 113 3.87 -25.92 27.58
N VAL A 114 4.80 -26.85 27.44
CA VAL A 114 4.55 -28.29 27.39
C VAL A 114 4.73 -28.87 28.80
N SER A 115 3.73 -29.63 29.26
CA SER A 115 3.79 -30.31 30.56
C SER A 115 4.52 -31.64 30.44
N SER A 116 5.40 -31.97 31.39
CA SER A 116 6.12 -33.26 31.41
C SER A 116 5.26 -34.43 31.90
N VAL A 117 4.00 -34.19 32.29
CA VAL A 117 3.11 -35.19 32.90
C VAL A 117 2.20 -35.76 31.83
N SER A 118 2.62 -36.87 31.23
CA SER A 118 1.93 -37.57 30.12
C SER A 118 0.64 -38.30 30.52
N ASP A 119 0.33 -38.43 31.81
CA ASP A 119 -0.73 -39.32 32.31
C ASP A 119 -2.07 -38.63 32.68
N LEU A 120 -2.15 -37.29 32.62
CA LEU A 120 -3.40 -36.57 32.87
C LEU A 120 -4.23 -36.52 31.58
N LYS A 121 -4.97 -37.61 31.32
CA LYS A 121 -5.84 -37.76 30.16
C LYS A 121 -6.91 -36.66 30.13
N HIS A 122 -7.14 -36.16 28.91
CA HIS A 122 -8.18 -35.22 28.50
C HIS A 122 -9.61 -35.75 28.70
N SER A 123 -10.02 -36.01 29.94
CA SER A 123 -11.37 -36.51 30.24
C SER A 123 -12.29 -35.39 30.67
N ILE A 124 -13.40 -35.24 29.95
CA ILE A 124 -14.56 -34.52 30.45
C ILE A 124 -15.20 -35.40 31.54
N VAL A 125 -15.28 -34.88 32.76
CA VAL A 125 -15.80 -35.61 33.93
C VAL A 125 -16.83 -34.74 34.63
N LEU A 126 -17.91 -35.35 35.12
CA LEU A 126 -18.92 -34.63 35.92
C LEU A 126 -18.34 -34.26 37.29
N ALA A 127 -18.73 -33.11 37.83
CA ALA A 127 -18.22 -32.62 39.11
C ALA A 127 -18.36 -33.64 40.24
N ARG A 128 -19.47 -34.41 40.27
CA ARG A 128 -19.69 -35.51 41.23
C ARG A 128 -18.68 -36.66 41.16
N ASP A 129 -18.07 -36.90 40.01
CA ASP A 129 -17.16 -38.03 39.78
C ASP A 129 -15.69 -37.68 40.11
N ILE A 130 -15.43 -36.41 40.50
CA ILE A 130 -14.08 -35.91 40.87
C ILE A 130 -13.67 -36.36 42.29
N GLY A 131 -14.63 -36.85 43.10
CA GLY A 131 -14.38 -37.35 44.45
C GLY A 131 -14.13 -36.26 45.52
N THR A 132 -14.28 -34.98 45.14
CA THR A 132 -14.11 -33.80 46.00
C THR A 132 -15.16 -32.74 45.65
N ASP A 133 -15.59 -31.92 46.60
CA ASP A 133 -16.45 -30.75 46.34
C ASP A 133 -15.76 -29.80 45.36
N PHE A 134 -16.18 -29.83 44.09
CA PHE A 134 -15.62 -29.03 43.02
C PHE A 134 -16.43 -27.74 42.84
N MET A 135 -15.74 -26.60 42.88
CA MET A 135 -16.27 -25.28 42.50
C MET A 135 -15.43 -24.72 41.36
N CYS A 136 -16.07 -24.23 40.31
CA CYS A 136 -15.35 -23.60 39.21
C CYS A 136 -14.84 -22.20 39.60
N ASP A 137 -13.52 -21.96 39.56
CA ASP A 137 -12.92 -20.66 39.94
C ASP A 137 -13.31 -19.47 39.04
N ILE A 138 -13.90 -19.73 37.87
CA ILE A 138 -14.28 -18.68 36.90
C ILE A 138 -15.72 -18.20 37.13
N CYS A 139 -16.67 -19.13 37.28
CA CYS A 139 -18.09 -18.81 37.46
C CYS A 139 -18.60 -19.00 38.89
N CYS A 140 -17.78 -19.55 39.78
CA CYS A 140 -18.11 -19.85 41.18
C CYS A 140 -19.34 -20.76 41.35
N ASP A 141 -19.62 -21.62 40.36
CA ASP A 141 -20.71 -22.60 40.40
C ASP A 141 -20.16 -23.96 40.84
N ASP A 142 -20.90 -24.61 41.74
CA ASP A 142 -20.58 -25.84 42.47
C ASP A 142 -21.58 -26.97 42.17
N SER A 143 -22.40 -26.82 41.11
CA SER A 143 -23.34 -27.84 40.68
C SER A 143 -22.66 -29.19 40.39
N SER A 144 -23.18 -30.25 41.01
CA SER A 144 -22.65 -31.61 40.91
C SER A 144 -22.81 -32.25 39.52
N ASP A 145 -23.75 -31.75 38.72
CA ASP A 145 -24.03 -32.20 37.34
C ASP A 145 -23.22 -31.42 36.28
N MET A 146 -22.34 -30.53 36.72
CA MET A 146 -21.50 -29.75 35.82
C MET A 146 -20.39 -30.61 35.17
N GLU A 147 -20.26 -30.52 33.86
CA GLU A 147 -19.11 -31.07 33.15
C GLU A 147 -17.85 -30.23 33.39
N THR A 148 -16.75 -30.89 33.70
CA THR A 148 -15.46 -30.27 33.97
C THR A 148 -14.39 -30.82 33.03
N ILE A 149 -13.36 -30.02 32.78
CA ILE A 149 -12.22 -30.42 31.96
C ILE A 149 -10.92 -29.88 32.55
N SER A 150 -9.85 -30.65 32.45
CA SER A 150 -8.49 -30.23 32.79
C SER A 150 -7.55 -30.46 31.62
N VAL A 151 -6.62 -29.53 31.41
CA VAL A 151 -5.47 -29.72 30.52
C VAL A 151 -4.31 -30.39 31.27
N SER A 152 -3.21 -30.70 30.57
CA SER A 152 -2.04 -31.43 31.08
C SER A 152 -1.31 -30.78 32.29
N CYS A 153 -1.68 -29.55 32.68
CA CYS A 153 -1.20 -28.90 33.90
C CYS A 153 -1.99 -29.27 35.17
N GLY A 154 -3.13 -29.96 35.04
CA GLY A 154 -3.98 -30.37 36.16
C GLY A 154 -5.01 -29.34 36.64
N HIS A 155 -4.92 -28.08 36.22
CA HIS A 155 -5.95 -27.07 36.51
C HIS A 155 -7.27 -27.44 35.83
N ARG A 156 -8.37 -27.40 36.58
CA ARG A 156 -9.69 -27.88 36.15
C ARG A 156 -10.72 -26.77 36.24
N PHE A 157 -11.49 -26.61 35.17
CA PHE A 157 -12.57 -25.62 35.08
C PHE A 157 -13.83 -26.28 34.54
N CYS A 158 -14.98 -25.64 34.73
CA CYS A 158 -16.19 -26.08 34.06
C CYS A 158 -16.06 -25.97 32.54
N ARG A 159 -16.66 -26.92 31.82
CA ARG A 159 -16.61 -26.97 30.36
C ARG A 159 -17.11 -25.68 29.74
N THR A 160 -18.20 -25.11 30.26
CA THR A 160 -18.80 -23.88 29.75
C THR A 160 -17.84 -22.68 29.80
N CYS A 161 -17.17 -22.46 30.94
CA CYS A 161 -16.20 -21.37 31.09
C CYS A 161 -14.97 -21.60 30.21
N TYR A 162 -14.49 -22.84 30.12
CA TYR A 162 -13.35 -23.16 29.27
C TYR A 162 -13.70 -22.95 27.79
N THR A 163 -14.85 -23.44 27.33
CA THR A 163 -15.35 -23.20 25.97
C THR A 163 -15.48 -21.71 25.68
N HIS A 164 -16.09 -20.93 26.57
CA HIS A 164 -16.19 -19.48 26.40
C HIS A 164 -14.82 -18.82 26.27
N TYR A 165 -13.86 -19.18 27.14
CA TYR A 165 -12.49 -18.68 27.08
C TYR A 165 -11.82 -18.99 25.73
N VAL A 166 -11.85 -20.25 25.29
CA VAL A 166 -11.22 -20.68 24.04
C VAL A 166 -11.91 -20.05 22.83
N VAL A 167 -13.24 -20.00 22.81
CA VAL A 167 -14.01 -19.34 21.75
C VAL A 167 -13.68 -17.86 21.67
N GLN A 168 -13.55 -17.17 22.82
CA GLN A 168 -13.18 -15.75 22.87
C GLN A 168 -11.76 -15.54 22.30
N LYS A 169 -10.79 -16.36 22.73
CA LYS A 169 -9.41 -16.32 22.20
C LYS A 169 -9.35 -16.53 20.68
N ILE A 170 -10.11 -17.48 20.15
CA ILE A 170 -10.09 -17.81 18.71
C ILE A 170 -10.90 -16.79 17.89
N ARG A 171 -12.10 -16.44 18.33
CA ARG A 171 -13.04 -15.64 17.53
C ARG A 171 -12.77 -14.15 17.61
N GLU A 172 -12.51 -13.64 18.81
CA GLU A 172 -12.35 -12.19 19.06
C GLU A 172 -10.88 -11.78 19.00
N GLU A 173 -9.99 -12.50 19.67
CA GLU A 173 -8.55 -12.14 19.72
C GLU A 173 -7.76 -12.69 18.52
N GLY A 174 -8.27 -13.70 17.81
CA GLY A 174 -7.59 -14.32 16.66
C GLY A 174 -6.33 -15.10 17.05
N GLU A 175 -6.21 -15.51 18.31
CA GLU A 175 -5.06 -16.26 18.82
C GLU A 175 -5.22 -17.75 18.48
N SER A 176 -4.12 -18.38 18.07
CA SER A 176 -4.09 -19.80 17.71
C SER A 176 -2.78 -20.51 18.08
N ARG A 177 -1.67 -19.77 18.19
CA ARG A 177 -0.35 -20.35 18.46
C ARG A 177 -0.16 -20.63 19.94
N ARG A 178 -0.69 -19.77 20.81
CA ARG A 178 -0.38 -19.77 22.26
C ARG A 178 -1.61 -19.54 23.14
N ILE A 179 -2.65 -20.33 22.93
CA ILE A 179 -3.79 -20.36 23.87
C ILE A 179 -3.29 -21.04 25.15
N GLN A 180 -3.17 -20.29 26.24
CA GLN A 180 -2.69 -20.78 27.54
C GLN A 180 -3.85 -21.30 28.40
N CYS A 181 -3.51 -22.05 29.45
CA CYS A 181 -4.44 -22.39 30.51
C CYS A 181 -5.09 -21.12 31.10
N PRO A 182 -6.40 -21.13 31.44
CA PRO A 182 -7.06 -19.98 32.06
C PRO A 182 -6.48 -19.53 33.42
N ASP A 183 -5.71 -20.38 34.11
CA ASP A 183 -5.07 -20.02 35.37
C ASP A 183 -3.95 -18.98 35.19
N SER A 184 -3.98 -17.92 36.00
CA SER A 184 -3.09 -16.75 35.90
C SER A 184 -1.59 -17.03 36.02
N LYS A 185 -1.19 -18.16 36.63
CA LYS A 185 0.23 -18.52 36.84
C LYS A 185 0.66 -19.70 35.96
N CYS A 186 -0.25 -20.21 35.13
CA CYS A 186 0.01 -21.38 34.30
C CYS A 186 0.34 -20.98 32.86
N ALA A 187 1.54 -21.37 32.39
CA ALA A 187 1.99 -21.10 31.02
C ALA A 187 1.75 -22.30 30.06
N VAL A 188 1.05 -23.35 30.51
CA VAL A 188 0.81 -24.54 29.69
C VAL A 188 -0.14 -24.21 28.54
N ILE A 189 0.23 -24.65 27.34
CA ILE A 189 -0.54 -24.44 26.11
C ILE A 189 -1.65 -25.48 26.00
N VAL A 190 -2.84 -25.02 25.60
CA VAL A 190 -3.97 -25.88 25.27
C VAL A 190 -3.70 -26.54 23.91
N ASP A 191 -3.63 -27.87 23.90
CA ASP A 191 -3.41 -28.65 22.70
C ASP A 191 -4.63 -28.65 21.76
N GLU A 192 -4.39 -29.03 20.50
CA GLU A 192 -5.41 -29.03 19.45
C GLU A 192 -6.59 -29.96 19.72
N LYS A 193 -6.35 -31.14 20.32
CA LYS A 193 -7.42 -32.09 20.67
C LYS A 193 -8.33 -31.51 21.73
N THR A 194 -7.77 -30.84 22.73
CA THR A 194 -8.54 -30.14 23.76
C THR A 194 -9.41 -29.04 23.14
N VAL A 195 -8.86 -28.26 22.20
CA VAL A 195 -9.64 -27.25 21.49
C VAL A 195 -10.79 -27.90 20.70
N GLU A 196 -10.52 -28.98 19.98
CA GLU A 196 -11.53 -29.73 19.21
C GLU A 196 -12.68 -30.26 20.09
N LEU A 197 -12.38 -30.72 21.31
CA LEU A 197 -13.38 -31.20 22.28
C LEU A 197 -14.25 -30.06 22.87
N LEU A 198 -13.71 -28.85 22.95
CA LEU A 198 -14.35 -27.71 23.62
C LEU A 198 -15.23 -26.85 22.73
N VAL A 199 -14.89 -26.74 21.44
CA VAL A 199 -15.54 -25.78 20.54
C VAL A 199 -16.41 -26.47 19.49
N ASP A 200 -17.38 -25.72 18.96
CA ASP A 200 -18.18 -26.18 17.83
C ASP A 200 -17.34 -26.29 16.53
N SER A 201 -17.82 -27.10 15.57
CA SER A 201 -17.10 -27.35 14.31
C SER A 201 -16.73 -26.08 13.54
N LYS A 202 -17.55 -25.02 13.59
CA LYS A 202 -17.27 -23.76 12.89
C LYS A 202 -16.12 -23.00 13.56
N THR A 203 -16.08 -22.97 14.89
CA THR A 203 -14.96 -22.39 15.64
C THR A 203 -13.68 -23.19 15.43
N HIS A 204 -13.77 -24.52 15.40
CA HIS A 204 -12.63 -25.39 15.16
C HIS A 204 -12.02 -25.18 13.77
N LEU A 205 -12.86 -25.03 12.73
CA LEU A 205 -12.41 -24.68 11.38
C LEU A 205 -11.65 -23.34 11.37
N LYS A 206 -12.16 -22.31 12.06
CA LYS A 206 -11.47 -21.01 12.19
C LYS A 206 -10.13 -21.15 12.91
N TYR A 207 -10.06 -21.94 13.98
CA TYR A 207 -8.80 -22.23 14.67
C TYR A 207 -7.77 -22.89 13.75
N ARG A 208 -8.23 -23.85 12.93
CA ARG A 208 -7.38 -24.53 11.94
C ARG A 208 -6.89 -23.62 10.84
N GLU A 209 -7.75 -22.73 10.34
CA GLU A 209 -7.39 -21.70 9.38
C GLU A 209 -6.30 -20.77 9.95
N LEU A 210 -6.46 -20.32 11.20
CA LEU A 210 -5.45 -19.53 11.89
C LEU A 210 -4.13 -20.29 12.03
N LEU A 211 -4.16 -21.59 12.36
CA LEU A 211 -2.96 -22.40 12.44
C LEU A 211 -2.26 -22.57 11.10
N ASN A 212 -3.00 -22.85 10.02
CA ASN A 212 -2.47 -22.85 8.67
C ASN A 212 -1.83 -21.50 8.33
N ARG A 213 -2.51 -20.39 8.66
CA ARG A 213 -2.00 -19.05 8.41
C ARG A 213 -0.65 -18.84 9.08
N THR A 214 -0.53 -19.27 10.32
CA THR A 214 0.71 -19.16 11.07
C THR A 214 1.84 -20.03 10.53
N PHE A 215 1.53 -21.25 10.07
CA PHE A 215 2.49 -22.15 9.43
C PHE A 215 3.07 -21.55 8.15
N VAL A 216 2.22 -20.97 7.31
CA VAL A 216 2.65 -20.30 6.08
C VAL A 216 3.44 -19.02 6.39
N ASP A 217 2.98 -18.20 7.34
CA ASP A 217 3.66 -16.95 7.72
C ASP A 217 5.06 -17.18 8.32
N ASP A 218 5.29 -18.34 8.94
CA ASP A 218 6.57 -18.71 9.55
C ASP A 218 7.56 -19.36 8.57
N ASN A 219 7.10 -19.81 7.39
CA ASN A 219 7.92 -20.49 6.40
C ASN A 219 8.30 -19.56 5.24
N ASP A 220 9.59 -19.41 4.96
CA ASP A 220 10.08 -18.51 3.90
C ASP A 220 9.79 -19.02 2.48
N PHE A 221 9.51 -20.32 2.32
CA PHE A 221 9.17 -20.97 1.05
C PHE A 221 7.66 -21.15 0.86
N LEU A 222 6.83 -20.64 1.77
CA LEU A 222 5.38 -20.61 1.64
C LEU A 222 4.86 -19.17 1.65
N ARG A 223 3.80 -18.91 0.88
CA ARG A 223 3.10 -17.63 0.93
C ARG A 223 1.63 -17.76 0.55
N TRP A 224 0.76 -17.04 1.23
CA TRP A 224 -0.65 -16.94 0.86
C TRP A 224 -0.86 -16.23 -0.48
N CYS A 225 -1.85 -16.69 -1.24
CA CYS A 225 -2.37 -15.93 -2.37
C CYS A 225 -2.91 -14.58 -1.87
N PRO A 226 -2.56 -13.44 -2.52
CA PRO A 226 -3.05 -12.13 -2.11
C PRO A 226 -4.50 -11.85 -2.53
N ALA A 227 -5.11 -12.73 -3.34
CA ALA A 227 -6.49 -12.57 -3.78
C ALA A 227 -7.46 -12.63 -2.58
N PRO A 228 -8.46 -11.73 -2.50
CA PRO A 228 -9.50 -11.77 -1.47
C PRO A 228 -10.20 -13.13 -1.47
N ASP A 229 -10.49 -13.65 -0.28
CA ASP A 229 -11.20 -14.92 -0.06
C ASP A 229 -10.51 -16.17 -0.66
N CYS A 230 -9.24 -16.05 -1.06
CA CYS A 230 -8.47 -17.17 -1.58
C CYS A 230 -7.76 -17.92 -0.45
N GLU A 231 -8.10 -19.19 -0.26
CA GLU A 231 -7.53 -20.07 0.78
C GLU A 231 -6.31 -20.88 0.31
N TYR A 232 -5.76 -20.57 -0.85
CA TYR A 232 -4.60 -21.29 -1.39
C TYR A 232 -3.28 -20.64 -0.96
N ALA A 233 -2.31 -21.48 -0.60
CA ALA A 233 -0.92 -21.09 -0.38
C ALA A 233 -0.04 -21.55 -1.55
N ILE A 234 1.02 -20.82 -1.84
CA ILE A 234 2.01 -21.16 -2.85
C ILE A 234 3.29 -21.60 -2.16
N GLU A 235 3.84 -22.72 -2.61
CA GLU A 235 5.19 -23.16 -2.26
C GLU A 235 6.14 -22.85 -3.41
N CYS A 236 7.22 -22.13 -3.13
CA CYS A 236 8.23 -21.77 -4.12
C CYS A 236 9.62 -21.91 -3.51
N THR A 237 10.54 -22.56 -4.21
CA THR A 237 11.90 -22.86 -3.71
C THR A 237 12.89 -21.72 -3.87
N VAL A 238 12.47 -20.59 -4.45
CA VAL A 238 13.34 -19.43 -4.69
C VAL A 238 13.65 -18.73 -3.36
N PRO A 239 14.91 -18.69 -2.91
CA PRO A 239 15.27 -18.03 -1.67
C PRO A 239 15.22 -16.51 -1.82
N SER A 240 15.04 -15.81 -0.69
CA SER A 240 15.00 -14.34 -0.66
C SER A 240 16.29 -13.67 -1.17
N THR A 241 17.42 -14.38 -1.13
CA THR A 241 18.72 -13.90 -1.63
C THR A 241 18.79 -13.80 -3.15
N SER A 242 17.98 -14.57 -3.87
CA SER A 242 17.97 -14.61 -5.34
C SER A 242 17.05 -13.57 -5.97
N LEU A 243 16.36 -12.73 -5.17
CA LEU A 243 15.36 -11.76 -5.65
C LEU A 243 15.95 -10.58 -6.46
N THR A 244 17.29 -10.47 -6.53
CA THR A 244 17.99 -9.53 -7.41
C THR A 244 18.25 -10.09 -8.81
N SER A 245 18.22 -11.42 -8.97
CA SER A 245 18.49 -12.12 -10.23
C SER A 245 17.26 -12.85 -10.79
N ILE A 246 16.28 -13.12 -9.94
CA ILE A 246 15.05 -13.86 -10.28
C ILE A 246 13.84 -13.07 -9.83
N VAL A 247 12.84 -12.96 -10.70
CA VAL A 247 11.51 -12.43 -10.38
C VAL A 247 10.53 -13.60 -10.30
N PRO A 248 10.26 -14.15 -9.11
CA PRO A 248 9.45 -15.36 -8.96
C PRO A 248 7.95 -15.04 -9.05
N THR A 249 7.46 -14.72 -10.25
CA THR A 249 6.02 -14.58 -10.50
C THR A 249 5.40 -15.97 -10.53
N VAL A 250 4.33 -16.15 -9.75
CA VAL A 250 3.57 -17.39 -9.62
C VAL A 250 2.09 -17.11 -9.95
N GLU A 251 1.39 -18.14 -10.41
CA GLU A 251 -0.04 -18.10 -10.71
C GLU A 251 -0.80 -19.07 -9.82
N CYS A 252 -1.76 -18.54 -9.05
CA CYS A 252 -2.63 -19.33 -8.20
C CYS A 252 -3.76 -19.99 -9.01
N LYS A 253 -4.37 -21.06 -8.47
CA LYS A 253 -5.58 -21.68 -9.02
C LYS A 253 -6.76 -20.70 -9.18
N CYS A 254 -6.79 -19.61 -8.42
CA CYS A 254 -7.77 -18.54 -8.56
C CYS A 254 -7.42 -17.51 -9.65
N THR A 255 -6.50 -17.85 -10.57
CA THR A 255 -5.96 -17.02 -11.67
C THR A 255 -5.23 -15.74 -11.26
N CYS A 256 -5.05 -15.49 -9.96
CA CYS A 256 -4.26 -14.39 -9.46
C CYS A 256 -2.77 -14.64 -9.71
N ARG A 257 -2.12 -13.69 -10.40
CA ARG A 257 -0.68 -13.69 -10.67
C ARG A 257 0.02 -12.64 -9.82
N PHE A 258 1.02 -13.06 -9.05
CA PHE A 258 1.74 -12.19 -8.14
C PHE A 258 3.18 -12.63 -7.98
N CYS A 259 4.05 -11.74 -7.49
CA CYS A 259 5.42 -12.08 -7.17
C CYS A 259 5.52 -12.76 -5.80
N PHE A 260 6.01 -13.99 -5.77
CA PHE A 260 6.26 -14.73 -4.53
C PHE A 260 7.24 -14.00 -3.60
N GLY A 261 8.24 -13.28 -4.15
CA GLY A 261 9.25 -12.57 -3.37
C GLY A 261 8.68 -11.40 -2.57
N CYS A 262 7.98 -10.48 -3.23
CA CYS A 262 7.50 -9.23 -2.59
C CYS A 262 6.00 -9.24 -2.23
N GLY A 263 5.19 -10.15 -2.79
CA GLY A 263 3.75 -10.24 -2.57
C GLY A 263 2.90 -9.25 -3.36
N LEU A 264 3.52 -8.41 -4.20
CA LEU A 264 2.83 -7.49 -5.10
C LEU A 264 2.37 -8.21 -6.38
N ASP A 265 1.49 -7.57 -7.15
CA ASP A 265 1.07 -8.02 -8.48
C ASP A 265 2.26 -8.33 -9.41
N ASP A 266 2.00 -9.13 -10.45
CA ASP A 266 2.99 -9.50 -11.47
C ASP A 266 3.77 -8.26 -11.96
N HIS A 267 5.08 -8.31 -11.73
CA HIS A 267 5.99 -7.22 -12.02
C HIS A 267 7.18 -7.61 -12.88
N GLN A 268 7.07 -8.69 -13.64
CA GLN A 268 8.07 -9.05 -14.64
C GLN A 268 8.17 -7.98 -15.74
N PRO A 269 9.38 -7.59 -16.18
CA PRO A 269 10.70 -8.14 -15.78
C PRO A 269 11.40 -7.41 -14.61
N CYS A 270 10.76 -6.42 -13.99
CA CYS A 270 11.39 -5.58 -12.97
C CYS A 270 11.62 -6.34 -11.66
N ILE A 271 12.84 -6.28 -11.10
CA ILE A 271 13.18 -6.96 -9.83
C ILE A 271 12.54 -6.28 -8.62
N CYS A 272 12.25 -7.06 -7.57
CA CYS A 272 11.47 -6.61 -6.40
C CYS A 272 12.05 -5.34 -5.74
N VAL A 273 13.38 -5.21 -5.70
CA VAL A 273 14.05 -4.04 -5.10
C VAL A 273 13.77 -2.77 -5.90
N LEU A 274 13.82 -2.85 -7.23
CA LEU A 274 13.51 -1.73 -8.11
C LEU A 274 12.03 -1.38 -8.08
N VAL A 275 11.14 -2.38 -8.02
CA VAL A 275 9.70 -2.16 -7.84
C VAL A 275 9.41 -1.37 -6.57
N LYS A 276 9.99 -1.77 -5.43
CA LYS A 276 9.84 -1.02 -4.17
C LYS A 276 10.34 0.41 -4.29
N LYS A 277 11.52 0.62 -4.89
CA LYS A 277 12.08 1.97 -5.11
C LYS A 277 11.20 2.80 -6.05
N TRP A 278 10.66 2.19 -7.10
CA TRP A 278 9.78 2.85 -8.06
C TRP A 278 8.47 3.28 -7.41
N LEU A 279 7.82 2.39 -6.65
CA LEU A 279 6.58 2.71 -5.94
C LEU A 279 6.79 3.76 -4.86
N GLN A 280 7.86 3.66 -4.07
CA GLN A 280 8.24 4.70 -3.11
C GLN A 280 8.47 6.04 -3.81
N LYS A 281 9.20 6.01 -4.93
CA LYS A 281 9.41 7.19 -5.76
C LYS A 281 8.06 7.74 -6.19
N CYS A 282 7.17 6.97 -6.80
CA CYS A 282 5.83 7.42 -7.20
C CYS A 282 5.00 8.03 -6.06
N GLU A 283 5.13 7.55 -4.82
CA GLU A 283 4.43 8.07 -3.63
C GLU A 283 5.01 9.41 -3.17
N ASP A 284 6.33 9.46 -2.94
CA ASP A 284 7.08 10.69 -2.65
C ASP A 284 6.83 11.73 -3.75
N ASP A 285 6.73 11.20 -4.96
CA ASP A 285 6.57 11.91 -6.19
C ASP A 285 5.09 11.99 -6.68
N SER A 286 4.12 11.93 -5.78
CA SER A 286 2.69 11.95 -6.17
C SER A 286 2.15 13.34 -6.59
N GLU A 287 2.67 14.44 -6.05
CA GLU A 287 2.12 15.78 -6.33
C GLU A 287 2.43 16.33 -7.75
N THR A 288 3.63 16.13 -8.32
CA THR A 288 3.89 16.50 -9.74
C THR A 288 3.36 15.44 -10.72
N ALA A 289 3.18 14.19 -10.27
CA ALA A 289 2.56 13.14 -11.09
C ALA A 289 1.06 13.40 -11.34
N ASN A 290 0.35 13.88 -10.31
CA ASN A 290 -1.08 14.23 -10.40
C ASN A 290 -1.38 15.41 -11.35
N TRP A 291 -0.41 16.25 -11.69
CA TRP A 291 -0.60 17.37 -12.62
C TRP A 291 -0.60 16.93 -14.10
N ILE A 292 -0.10 15.72 -14.41
CA ILE A 292 0.23 15.29 -15.79
C ILE A 292 -0.77 14.25 -16.34
N SER A 293 -1.56 13.59 -15.49
CA SER A 293 -2.57 12.62 -15.93
C SER A 293 -3.96 13.25 -16.08
N VAL A 294 -4.13 14.08 -17.10
CA VAL A 294 -5.47 14.49 -17.53
C VAL A 294 -5.96 13.44 -18.53
N HIS A 295 -7.12 12.83 -18.29
CA HIS A 295 -7.76 11.90 -19.23
C HIS A 295 -8.13 12.55 -20.58
N THR A 296 -7.93 13.87 -20.69
CA THR A 296 -8.15 14.68 -21.87
C THR A 296 -6.85 15.36 -22.32
N LYS A 297 -6.56 15.29 -23.62
CA LYS A 297 -5.44 15.98 -24.29
C LYS A 297 -5.96 16.71 -25.52
N GLU A 298 -5.17 17.63 -26.07
CA GLU A 298 -5.51 18.35 -27.31
C GLU A 298 -4.86 17.71 -28.53
N CYS A 299 -5.56 17.67 -29.66
CA CYS A 299 -4.97 17.22 -30.93
C CYS A 299 -3.77 18.11 -31.30
N PRO A 300 -2.60 17.54 -31.63
CA PRO A 300 -1.40 18.33 -31.96
C PRO A 300 -1.58 19.17 -33.23
N LYS A 301 -2.48 18.78 -34.15
CA LYS A 301 -2.73 19.48 -35.42
C LYS A 301 -3.81 20.56 -35.32
N CYS A 302 -4.96 20.25 -34.74
CA CYS A 302 -6.14 21.15 -34.76
C CYS A 302 -6.59 21.65 -33.37
N ARG A 303 -5.88 21.24 -32.30
CA ARG A 303 -6.14 21.59 -30.89
C ARG A 303 -7.54 21.23 -30.37
N SER A 304 -8.27 20.36 -31.06
CA SER A 304 -9.54 19.82 -30.53
C SER A 304 -9.25 18.97 -29.29
N THR A 305 -10.02 19.16 -28.22
CA THR A 305 -9.95 18.31 -27.02
C THR A 305 -10.41 16.89 -27.34
N ILE A 306 -9.61 15.90 -26.92
CA ILE A 306 -9.84 14.45 -27.10
C ILE A 306 -9.78 13.80 -25.72
N GLU A 307 -10.75 12.96 -25.41
CA GLU A 307 -10.78 12.11 -24.21
C GLU A 307 -10.35 10.69 -24.56
N LYS A 308 -9.50 10.08 -23.74
CA LYS A 308 -9.07 8.69 -23.94
C LYS A 308 -10.18 7.72 -23.51
N ASN A 309 -10.80 7.05 -24.47
CA ASN A 309 -11.93 6.11 -24.26
C ASN A 309 -11.62 4.65 -24.62
N GLY A 310 -10.36 4.33 -24.92
CA GLY A 310 -9.83 3.01 -25.25
C GLY A 310 -8.41 2.84 -24.69
N GLY A 311 -7.94 1.59 -24.61
CA GLY A 311 -6.58 1.31 -24.16
C GLY A 311 -5.53 1.59 -25.23
N CYS A 312 -5.91 1.57 -26.51
CA CYS A 312 -5.02 1.84 -27.63
C CYS A 312 -4.40 3.24 -27.56
N ASN A 313 -3.09 3.34 -27.83
CA ASN A 313 -2.36 4.60 -27.89
C ASN A 313 -2.35 5.22 -29.30
N HIS A 314 -2.78 4.48 -30.33
CA HIS A 314 -3.02 4.99 -31.67
C HIS A 314 -4.32 5.80 -31.69
N MET A 315 -4.23 7.12 -31.91
CA MET A 315 -5.38 8.02 -31.86
C MET A 315 -5.61 8.70 -33.20
N THR A 316 -6.85 8.64 -33.70
CA THR A 316 -7.30 9.38 -34.89
C THR A 316 -8.19 10.54 -34.49
N CYS A 317 -7.80 11.77 -34.83
CA CYS A 317 -8.58 12.96 -34.51
C CYS A 317 -9.88 13.01 -35.33
N ARG A 318 -11.05 13.03 -34.67
CA ARG A 318 -12.35 13.09 -35.37
C ARG A 318 -12.58 14.35 -36.22
N LYS A 319 -11.90 15.47 -35.91
CA LYS A 319 -12.07 16.75 -36.60
C LYS A 319 -11.18 16.89 -37.84
N CYS A 320 -9.93 16.42 -37.77
CA CYS A 320 -8.95 16.62 -38.85
C CYS A 320 -8.34 15.32 -39.39
N ILE A 321 -8.81 14.17 -38.90
CA ILE A 321 -8.39 12.81 -39.27
C ILE A 321 -6.88 12.55 -39.08
N TYR A 322 -6.18 13.44 -38.38
CA TYR A 322 -4.76 13.26 -38.09
C TYR A 322 -4.55 12.13 -37.08
N GLU A 323 -3.65 11.22 -37.42
CA GLU A 323 -3.25 10.06 -36.62
C GLU A 323 -1.98 10.34 -35.84
N PHE A 324 -2.03 10.13 -34.54
CA PHE A 324 -0.93 10.47 -33.63
C PHE A 324 -0.88 9.52 -32.44
N CYS A 325 0.27 9.48 -31.77
CA CYS A 325 0.45 8.70 -30.55
C CYS A 325 -0.02 9.49 -29.33
N TRP A 326 -0.86 8.87 -28.50
CA TRP A 326 -1.37 9.49 -27.27
C TRP A 326 -0.26 9.85 -26.27
N VAL A 327 0.85 9.12 -26.26
CA VAL A 327 1.94 9.31 -25.27
C VAL A 327 2.81 10.50 -25.66
N CYS A 328 3.46 10.45 -26.83
CA CYS A 328 4.44 11.46 -27.26
C CYS A 328 3.83 12.62 -28.07
N MET A 329 2.57 12.51 -28.51
CA MET A 329 1.90 13.48 -29.38
C MET A 329 2.50 13.61 -30.79
N GLY A 330 3.43 12.71 -31.16
CA GLY A 330 4.04 12.64 -32.49
C GLY A 330 3.19 11.87 -33.52
N PRO A 331 3.55 11.96 -34.81
CA PRO A 331 2.85 11.28 -35.91
C PRO A 331 2.87 9.76 -35.73
N TRP A 332 1.73 9.10 -35.96
CA TRP A 332 1.66 7.64 -35.84
C TRP A 332 2.45 6.91 -36.92
N SER A 333 2.48 7.44 -38.15
CA SER A 333 3.17 6.86 -39.31
C SER A 333 4.66 6.61 -39.11
N GLU A 334 5.32 7.34 -38.22
CA GLU A 334 6.74 7.17 -37.92
C GLU A 334 6.99 6.07 -36.87
N HIS A 335 5.97 5.69 -36.08
CA HIS A 335 6.12 4.67 -35.06
C HIS A 335 6.31 3.29 -35.70
N GLY A 336 7.29 2.53 -35.21
CA GLY A 336 7.64 1.20 -35.72
C GLY A 336 8.75 1.21 -36.75
N THR A 337 9.19 2.39 -37.19
CA THR A 337 10.42 2.54 -37.98
C THR A 337 11.66 2.44 -37.08
N SER A 338 12.80 2.04 -37.64
CA SER A 338 14.06 1.91 -36.89
C SER A 338 14.60 3.26 -36.38
N TRP A 339 14.28 4.35 -37.06
CA TRP A 339 14.84 5.68 -36.79
C TRP A 339 14.01 6.52 -35.81
N TYR A 340 12.70 6.26 -35.67
CA TYR A 340 11.85 6.96 -34.71
C TYR A 340 11.67 6.14 -33.43
N THR A 341 12.05 6.70 -32.27
CA THR A 341 11.98 5.98 -30.98
C THR A 341 11.18 6.78 -29.97
N CYS A 342 9.92 6.39 -29.79
CA CYS A 342 9.03 7.00 -28.79
C CYS A 342 9.38 6.55 -27.36
N ASN A 343 9.88 5.33 -27.16
CA ASN A 343 10.10 4.76 -25.83
C ASN A 343 11.40 5.25 -25.15
N ARG A 344 12.43 5.58 -25.95
CA ARG A 344 13.76 5.99 -25.46
C ARG A 344 13.75 7.42 -24.92
N TYR A 345 14.54 7.67 -23.88
CA TYR A 345 14.79 9.02 -23.37
C TYR A 345 16.10 9.55 -23.96
N ASP A 346 16.06 10.67 -24.68
CA ASP A 346 17.23 11.29 -25.29
C ASP A 346 17.94 12.23 -24.30
N GLU A 347 19.05 11.76 -23.73
CA GLU A 347 19.88 12.53 -22.80
C GLU A 347 20.56 13.74 -23.50
N LYS A 348 20.90 13.63 -24.78
CA LYS A 348 21.70 14.65 -25.50
C LYS A 348 20.94 15.95 -25.73
N SER A 349 19.62 15.87 -25.90
CA SER A 349 18.75 17.05 -25.97
C SER A 349 18.78 17.93 -24.70
N SER A 350 19.22 17.36 -23.57
CA SER A 350 19.27 18.02 -22.26
C SER A 350 20.68 18.49 -21.84
N GLU A 351 21.74 18.02 -22.51
CA GLU A 351 23.15 18.27 -22.17
C GLU A 351 23.70 19.61 -22.71
N GLU A 352 23.05 20.23 -23.70
CA GLU A 352 23.45 21.53 -24.26
C GLU A 352 23.25 22.72 -23.29
N ALA A 353 22.66 22.50 -22.10
CA ALA A 353 22.45 23.52 -21.07
C ALA A 353 23.30 23.25 -19.80
N ARG A 354 24.61 23.48 -19.84
CA ARG A 354 25.52 23.25 -18.69
C ARG A 354 25.33 24.26 -17.55
N ASP A 355 24.64 23.86 -16.49
CA ASP A 355 24.66 24.43 -15.13
C ASP A 355 24.16 23.39 -14.11
N ASN A 356 24.56 23.46 -12.82
CA ASN A 356 24.09 22.53 -11.77
C ASN A 356 22.56 22.58 -11.53
N GLN A 357 21.90 23.65 -11.98
CA GLN A 357 20.44 23.77 -11.99
C GLN A 357 19.79 22.84 -13.04
N THR A 358 20.55 22.45 -14.08
CA THR A 358 20.10 21.57 -15.18
C THR A 358 20.02 20.11 -14.76
N GLN A 359 20.93 19.59 -13.91
CA GLN A 359 20.94 18.16 -13.55
C GLN A 359 19.67 17.73 -12.78
N SER A 360 19.13 18.61 -11.93
CA SER A 360 17.85 18.37 -11.24
C SER A 360 16.64 18.40 -12.18
N ARG A 361 16.69 19.25 -13.23
CA ARG A 361 15.66 19.32 -14.27
C ARG A 361 15.72 18.10 -15.18
N ALA A 362 16.90 17.72 -15.65
CA ALA A 362 17.12 16.52 -16.45
C ALA A 362 16.68 15.24 -15.69
N SER A 363 16.98 15.16 -14.39
CA SER A 363 16.52 14.03 -13.55
C SER A 363 14.99 13.98 -13.41
N LEU A 364 14.34 15.14 -13.29
CA LEU A 364 12.88 15.22 -13.23
C LEU A 364 12.24 14.90 -14.59
N GLU A 365 12.79 15.42 -15.68
CA GLU A 365 12.35 15.16 -17.05
C GLU A 365 12.47 13.68 -17.41
N ARG A 366 13.61 13.05 -17.07
CA ARG A 366 13.79 11.59 -17.15
C ARG A 366 12.69 10.88 -16.36
N TYR A 367 12.49 11.23 -15.10
CA TYR A 367 11.43 10.60 -14.29
C TYR A 367 10.05 10.76 -14.93
N LEU A 368 9.69 11.96 -15.41
CA LEU A 368 8.41 12.22 -16.04
C LEU A 368 8.23 11.43 -17.34
N HIS A 369 9.29 11.25 -18.12
CA HIS A 369 9.29 10.43 -19.33
C HIS A 369 8.89 8.98 -19.02
N TYR A 370 9.57 8.33 -18.07
CA TYR A 370 9.29 6.94 -17.70
C TYR A 370 7.97 6.81 -16.92
N TYR A 371 7.65 7.76 -16.03
CA TYR A 371 6.41 7.76 -15.25
C TYR A 371 5.18 7.90 -16.14
N ASN A 372 5.21 8.79 -17.15
CA ASN A 372 4.08 8.97 -18.06
C ASN A 372 3.76 7.67 -18.80
N ARG A 373 4.77 6.95 -19.27
CA ARG A 373 4.63 5.67 -19.97
C ARG A 373 4.15 4.55 -19.03
N TYR A 374 4.74 4.45 -17.84
CA TYR A 374 4.28 3.56 -16.78
C TYR A 374 2.79 3.75 -16.48
N ALA A 375 2.37 4.98 -16.17
CA ALA A 375 1.00 5.30 -15.80
C ALA A 375 0.03 5.11 -16.97
N ASN A 376 0.47 5.44 -18.19
CA ASN A 376 -0.32 5.25 -19.39
C ASN A 376 -0.61 3.76 -19.66
N HIS A 377 0.38 2.87 -19.55
CA HIS A 377 0.13 1.43 -19.71
C HIS A 377 -0.74 0.85 -18.60
N GLU A 378 -0.62 1.36 -17.37
CA GLU A 378 -1.53 0.98 -16.27
C GLU A 378 -2.98 1.39 -16.57
N GLN A 379 -3.19 2.62 -17.04
CA GLN A 379 -4.52 3.09 -17.42
C GLN A 379 -5.07 2.34 -18.64
N SER A 380 -4.24 2.12 -19.67
CA SER A 380 -4.63 1.39 -20.87
C SER A 380 -5.05 -0.05 -20.56
N ALA A 381 -4.32 -0.75 -19.69
CA ALA A 381 -4.72 -2.10 -19.25
C ALA A 381 -6.09 -2.12 -18.56
N LYS A 382 -6.41 -1.09 -17.75
CA LYS A 382 -7.74 -0.94 -17.13
C LYS A 382 -8.82 -0.70 -18.19
N LEU A 383 -8.53 0.12 -19.20
CA LEU A 383 -9.47 0.41 -20.29
C LEU A 383 -9.72 -0.82 -21.17
N ASP A 384 -8.69 -1.61 -21.50
CA ASP A 384 -8.83 -2.85 -22.27
C ASP A 384 -9.74 -3.86 -21.56
N GLN A 385 -9.57 -4.04 -20.24
CA GLN A 385 -10.44 -4.92 -19.45
C GLN A 385 -11.89 -4.43 -19.44
N VAL A 386 -12.12 -3.12 -19.33
CA VAL A 386 -13.47 -2.53 -19.33
C VAL A 386 -14.12 -2.67 -20.71
N LEU A 387 -13.37 -2.41 -21.77
CA LEU A 387 -13.82 -2.56 -23.14
C LEU A 387 -14.24 -4.01 -23.40
N TYR A 388 -13.40 -4.97 -23.01
CA TYR A 388 -13.70 -6.38 -23.21
C TYR A 388 -14.97 -6.83 -22.51
N LYS A 389 -15.18 -6.45 -21.24
CA LYS A 389 -16.44 -6.78 -20.53
C LYS A 389 -17.68 -6.26 -21.27
N LYS A 390 -17.56 -5.11 -21.95
CA LYS A 390 -18.63 -4.55 -22.78
C LYS A 390 -18.78 -5.31 -24.10
N THR A 391 -17.67 -5.72 -24.72
CA THR A 391 -17.66 -6.51 -25.94
C THR A 391 -18.20 -7.92 -25.72
N GLU A 392 -17.82 -8.59 -24.63
CA GLU A 392 -18.31 -9.92 -24.22
C GLU A 392 -19.84 -9.95 -24.16
N LYS A 393 -20.46 -8.96 -23.48
CA LYS A 393 -21.92 -8.83 -23.45
C LYS A 393 -22.55 -8.69 -24.84
N LYS A 394 -21.95 -7.87 -25.71
CA LYS A 394 -22.42 -7.73 -27.10
C LYS A 394 -22.23 -9.00 -27.91
N MET A 395 -21.20 -9.78 -27.61
CA MET A 395 -20.94 -11.05 -28.26
C MET A 395 -21.91 -12.13 -27.82
N GLU A 396 -22.32 -12.17 -26.55
CA GLU A 396 -23.41 -13.04 -26.07
C GLU A 396 -24.74 -12.70 -26.76
N GLU A 397 -25.06 -11.42 -26.93
CA GLU A 397 -26.24 -10.96 -27.68
C GLU A 397 -26.14 -11.35 -29.17
N MET A 398 -24.94 -11.28 -29.75
CA MET A 398 -24.67 -11.66 -31.14
C MET A 398 -24.73 -13.18 -31.35
N GLN A 399 -24.25 -13.99 -30.40
CA GLN A 399 -24.37 -15.46 -30.42
C GLN A 399 -25.83 -15.90 -30.56
N GLN A 400 -26.73 -15.28 -29.79
CA GLN A 400 -28.16 -15.57 -29.84
C GLN A 400 -28.80 -15.23 -31.19
N THR A 401 -28.20 -14.30 -31.94
CA THR A 401 -28.79 -13.75 -33.16
C THR A 401 -28.13 -14.28 -34.46
N SER A 402 -26.88 -14.73 -34.42
CA SER A 402 -26.06 -14.99 -35.63
C SER A 402 -25.40 -16.38 -35.71
N GLY A 403 -25.74 -17.32 -34.82
CA GLY A 403 -25.40 -18.74 -35.00
C GLY A 403 -23.92 -19.14 -34.79
N LEU A 404 -23.07 -18.21 -34.32
CA LEU A 404 -21.67 -18.49 -33.95
C LEU A 404 -21.59 -19.38 -32.70
N SER A 405 -20.66 -20.33 -32.69
CA SER A 405 -20.44 -21.25 -31.56
C SER A 405 -19.76 -20.55 -30.37
N TRP A 406 -20.06 -21.01 -29.14
CA TRP A 406 -19.44 -20.51 -27.91
C TRP A 406 -17.90 -20.53 -27.95
N ILE A 407 -17.32 -21.54 -28.61
CA ILE A 407 -15.86 -21.71 -28.79
C ILE A 407 -15.30 -20.57 -29.66
N GLU A 408 -16.07 -20.09 -30.62
CA GLU A 408 -15.64 -19.07 -31.57
C GLU A 408 -15.61 -17.67 -30.98
N VAL A 409 -16.07 -17.47 -29.74
CA VAL A 409 -16.03 -16.17 -29.04
C VAL A 409 -14.89 -16.12 -28.02
N GLN A 410 -14.38 -17.27 -27.58
CA GLN A 410 -13.33 -17.34 -26.57
C GLN A 410 -11.96 -16.80 -27.03
N PHE A 411 -11.70 -16.71 -28.33
CA PHE A 411 -10.42 -16.19 -28.82
C PHE A 411 -10.22 -14.72 -28.47
N LEU A 412 -11.29 -13.92 -28.42
CA LEU A 412 -11.22 -12.50 -28.04
C LEU A 412 -10.88 -12.34 -26.56
N LYS A 413 -11.40 -13.21 -25.70
CA LYS A 413 -11.01 -13.27 -24.29
C LYS A 413 -9.51 -13.48 -24.14
N LYS A 414 -8.99 -14.51 -24.81
CA LYS A 414 -7.56 -14.84 -24.80
C LYS A 414 -6.71 -13.69 -25.34
N ALA A 415 -7.14 -13.03 -26.42
CA ALA A 415 -6.45 -11.89 -27.01
C ALA A 415 -6.40 -10.69 -26.06
N VAL A 416 -7.48 -10.43 -25.32
CA VAL A 416 -7.52 -9.39 -24.29
C VAL A 416 -6.64 -9.75 -23.10
N ASP A 417 -6.68 -10.99 -22.62
CA ASP A 417 -5.82 -11.45 -21.53
C ASP A 417 -4.33 -11.28 -21.91
N VAL A 418 -3.97 -11.64 -23.15
CA VAL A 418 -2.61 -11.41 -23.70
C VAL A 418 -2.29 -9.91 -23.76
N THR A 419 -3.20 -9.07 -24.26
CA THR A 419 -3.01 -7.60 -24.31
C THR A 419 -2.77 -7.02 -22.91
N VAL A 420 -3.61 -7.37 -21.94
CA VAL A 420 -3.50 -6.91 -20.53
C VAL A 420 -2.19 -7.38 -19.90
N GLN A 421 -1.78 -8.63 -20.16
CA GLN A 421 -0.53 -9.19 -19.67
C GLN A 421 0.69 -8.45 -20.28
N CYS A 422 0.63 -8.13 -21.57
CA CYS A 422 1.67 -7.37 -22.27
C CYS A 422 1.74 -5.93 -21.77
N ARG A 423 0.59 -5.25 -21.56
CA ARG A 423 0.56 -3.91 -20.95
C ARG A 423 1.10 -3.90 -19.52
N THR A 424 0.80 -4.93 -18.73
CA THR A 424 1.37 -5.09 -17.38
C THR A 424 2.88 -5.26 -17.45
N THR A 425 3.37 -6.04 -18.41
CA THR A 425 4.81 -6.23 -18.64
C THR A 425 5.46 -4.92 -19.09
N LEU A 426 4.92 -4.24 -20.09
CA LEU A 426 5.37 -2.93 -20.59
C LEU A 426 5.41 -1.86 -19.51
N LYS A 427 4.38 -1.79 -18.65
CA LYS A 427 4.39 -0.92 -17.47
C LYS A 427 5.67 -1.13 -16.65
N TRP A 428 6.01 -2.38 -16.35
CA TRP A 428 7.19 -2.71 -15.53
C TRP A 428 8.51 -2.63 -16.30
N THR A 429 8.54 -2.76 -17.63
CA THR A 429 9.75 -2.49 -18.42
C THR A 429 10.17 -1.03 -18.31
N TYR A 430 9.22 -0.08 -18.25
CA TYR A 430 9.54 1.33 -18.02
C TYR A 430 10.10 1.62 -16.63
N ALA A 431 9.56 0.98 -15.59
CA ALA A 431 10.11 1.08 -14.24
C ALA A 431 11.52 0.46 -14.16
N PHE A 432 11.76 -0.64 -14.88
CA PHE A 432 13.08 -1.27 -14.98
C PHE A 432 14.08 -0.37 -15.72
N ALA A 433 13.71 0.11 -16.91
CA ALA A 433 14.54 0.97 -17.77
C ALA A 433 14.90 2.30 -17.11
N PHE A 434 14.01 2.87 -16.28
CA PHE A 434 14.30 4.09 -15.54
C PHE A 434 15.59 3.97 -14.72
N TYR A 435 15.86 2.80 -14.13
CA TYR A 435 17.00 2.55 -13.24
C TYR A 435 18.25 1.99 -13.94
N LEU A 436 18.17 1.66 -15.23
CA LEU A 436 19.30 1.11 -15.98
C LEU A 436 20.35 2.19 -16.31
N ASP A 437 21.62 1.81 -16.22
CA ASP A 437 22.72 2.59 -16.77
C ASP A 437 22.84 2.38 -18.27
N ARG A 438 23.18 3.44 -19.02
CA ARG A 438 23.28 3.35 -20.49
C ARG A 438 24.46 2.46 -20.90
N THR A 439 24.13 1.36 -21.57
CA THR A 439 25.06 0.35 -22.12
C THR A 439 24.50 -0.20 -23.44
N ASN A 440 25.29 -0.97 -24.19
CA ASN A 440 24.82 -1.58 -25.45
C ASN A 440 23.61 -2.50 -25.22
N GLU A 441 23.61 -3.17 -24.07
CA GLU A 441 22.58 -4.08 -23.59
C GLU A 441 21.28 -3.33 -23.32
N THR A 442 21.35 -2.09 -22.81
CA THR A 442 20.14 -1.25 -22.67
C THR A 442 19.53 -0.87 -24.00
N GLU A 443 20.33 -0.68 -25.06
CA GLU A 443 19.78 -0.33 -26.38
C GLU A 443 19.00 -1.50 -26.97
N LEU A 444 19.54 -2.71 -26.84
CA LEU A 444 18.88 -3.95 -27.25
C LEU A 444 17.59 -4.19 -26.45
N PHE A 445 17.61 -3.94 -25.14
CA PHE A 445 16.40 -3.99 -24.30
C PHE A 445 15.34 -3.01 -24.79
N GLU A 446 15.71 -1.78 -25.13
CA GLU A 446 14.80 -0.76 -25.64
C GLU A 446 14.25 -1.08 -27.03
N ASP A 447 15.03 -1.76 -27.89
CA ASP A 447 14.53 -2.28 -29.18
C ASP A 447 13.49 -3.39 -28.95
N ASN A 448 13.78 -4.34 -28.06
CA ASN A 448 12.84 -5.38 -27.67
C ASN A 448 11.55 -4.79 -27.06
N GLN A 449 11.68 -3.74 -26.24
CA GLN A 449 10.57 -3.01 -25.65
C GLN A 449 9.72 -2.32 -26.73
N ARG A 450 10.35 -1.63 -27.70
CA ARG A 450 9.65 -0.97 -28.81
C ARG A 450 8.83 -1.97 -29.62
N ASP A 451 9.43 -3.10 -29.97
CA ASP A 451 8.77 -4.10 -30.80
C ASP A 451 7.56 -4.73 -30.07
N LEU A 452 7.69 -4.99 -28.76
CA LEU A 452 6.56 -5.44 -27.94
C LEU A 452 5.47 -4.38 -27.84
N GLU A 453 5.84 -3.12 -27.64
CA GLU A 453 4.90 -2.00 -27.55
C GLU A 453 4.10 -1.86 -28.84
N MET A 454 4.78 -1.83 -29.99
CA MET A 454 4.14 -1.75 -31.30
C MET A 454 3.21 -2.93 -31.55
N ALA A 455 3.66 -4.16 -31.28
CA ALA A 455 2.83 -5.34 -31.43
C ALA A 455 1.57 -5.27 -30.54
N THR A 456 1.72 -4.79 -29.30
CA THR A 456 0.63 -4.65 -28.34
C THR A 456 -0.39 -3.59 -28.80
N GLU A 457 0.06 -2.45 -29.31
CA GLU A 457 -0.85 -1.42 -29.82
C GLU A 457 -1.59 -1.88 -31.09
N GLN A 458 -0.93 -2.61 -31.99
CA GLN A 458 -1.60 -3.21 -33.15
C GLN A 458 -2.70 -4.20 -32.75
N LEU A 459 -2.44 -5.07 -31.76
CA LEU A 459 -3.46 -5.99 -31.25
C LEU A 459 -4.59 -5.23 -30.54
N SER A 460 -4.26 -4.22 -29.73
CA SER A 460 -5.24 -3.36 -29.05
C SER A 460 -6.14 -2.64 -30.05
N GLU A 461 -5.58 -2.16 -31.17
CA GLU A 461 -6.34 -1.51 -32.24
C GLU A 461 -7.31 -2.50 -32.88
N LEU A 462 -6.87 -3.72 -33.21
CA LEU A 462 -7.76 -4.76 -33.76
C LEU A 462 -8.92 -5.09 -32.82
N LEU A 463 -8.67 -5.10 -31.51
CA LEU A 463 -9.68 -5.36 -30.48
C LEU A 463 -10.66 -4.18 -30.29
N GLU A 464 -10.27 -2.95 -30.64
CA GLU A 464 -11.11 -1.75 -30.57
C GLU A 464 -11.97 -1.53 -31.82
N ARG A 465 -11.68 -2.24 -32.92
CA ARG A 465 -12.47 -2.13 -34.16
C ARG A 465 -13.90 -2.66 -33.96
N PRO A 466 -14.90 -2.00 -34.56
CA PRO A 466 -16.29 -2.46 -34.48
C PRO A 466 -16.45 -3.84 -35.12
N LEU A 467 -17.22 -4.72 -34.46
CA LEU A 467 -17.54 -6.06 -34.96
C LEU A 467 -18.61 -5.96 -36.05
N GLU A 468 -18.19 -6.01 -37.31
CA GLU A 468 -19.07 -6.11 -38.48
C GLU A 468 -19.25 -7.58 -38.89
N PRO A 469 -20.48 -8.12 -39.00
CA PRO A 469 -20.73 -9.54 -39.25
C PRO A 469 -19.96 -10.14 -40.44
N ASP A 470 -19.88 -9.40 -41.54
CA ASP A 470 -19.25 -9.86 -42.78
C ASP A 470 -17.72 -9.96 -42.69
N LYS A 471 -17.09 -9.30 -41.69
CA LYS A 471 -15.63 -9.26 -41.50
C LYS A 471 -15.15 -10.04 -40.27
N ILE A 472 -16.04 -10.74 -39.57
CA ILE A 472 -15.70 -11.47 -38.32
C ILE A 472 -14.64 -12.55 -38.57
N SER A 473 -14.71 -13.26 -39.70
CA SER A 473 -13.75 -14.33 -40.01
C SER A 473 -12.32 -13.78 -40.23
N GLU A 474 -12.19 -12.71 -41.00
CA GLU A 474 -10.91 -12.02 -41.22
C GLU A 474 -10.36 -11.42 -39.93
N LEU A 475 -11.23 -10.80 -39.12
CA LEU A 475 -10.86 -10.27 -37.81
C LEU A 475 -10.39 -11.36 -36.87
N LYS A 476 -11.05 -12.53 -36.86
CA LYS A 476 -10.68 -13.68 -36.03
C LYS A 476 -9.27 -14.16 -36.36
N GLN A 477 -8.97 -14.37 -37.64
CA GLN A 477 -7.64 -14.78 -38.08
C GLN A 477 -6.58 -13.74 -37.70
N ALA A 478 -6.82 -12.47 -38.02
CA ALA A 478 -5.90 -11.38 -37.70
C ALA A 478 -5.62 -11.23 -36.20
N VAL A 479 -6.64 -11.36 -35.35
CA VAL A 479 -6.50 -11.29 -33.88
C VAL A 479 -5.71 -12.49 -33.35
N LEU A 480 -5.96 -13.70 -33.85
CA LEU A 480 -5.22 -14.89 -33.43
C LEU A 480 -3.74 -14.78 -33.79
N ASP A 481 -3.43 -14.45 -35.04
CA ASP A 481 -2.05 -14.33 -35.52
C ASP A 481 -1.28 -13.24 -34.77
N LYS A 482 -1.92 -12.08 -34.57
CA LYS A 482 -1.32 -10.99 -33.79
C LYS A 482 -1.18 -11.35 -32.31
N SER A 483 -2.12 -12.10 -31.72
CA SER A 483 -2.01 -12.54 -30.32
C SER A 483 -0.82 -13.46 -30.11
N VAL A 484 -0.56 -14.39 -31.04
CA VAL A 484 0.61 -15.26 -31.01
C VAL A 484 1.89 -14.44 -31.14
N TYR A 485 1.94 -13.50 -32.10
CA TYR A 485 3.11 -12.64 -32.30
C TYR A 485 3.42 -11.76 -31.07
N VAL A 486 2.39 -11.13 -30.49
CA VAL A 486 2.51 -10.31 -29.27
C VAL A 486 3.03 -11.14 -28.10
N LYS A 487 2.50 -12.35 -27.92
CA LYS A 487 2.99 -13.28 -26.90
C LYS A 487 4.46 -13.64 -27.12
N LEU A 488 4.86 -13.95 -28.36
CA LEU A 488 6.25 -14.25 -28.69
C LEU A 488 7.18 -13.06 -28.37
N ARG A 489 6.82 -11.83 -28.78
CA ARG A 489 7.62 -10.63 -28.48
C ARG A 489 7.76 -10.40 -26.98
N ARG A 490 6.70 -10.67 -26.20
CA ARG A 490 6.75 -10.59 -24.74
C ARG A 490 7.72 -11.62 -24.16
N GLU A 491 7.67 -12.86 -24.65
CA GLU A 491 8.54 -13.93 -24.18
C GLU A 491 10.01 -13.66 -24.50
N ILE A 492 10.33 -13.15 -25.69
CA ILE A 492 11.71 -12.75 -26.06
C ILE A 492 12.24 -11.69 -25.08
N LEU A 493 11.46 -10.65 -24.80
CA LEU A 493 11.85 -9.60 -23.87
C LEU A 493 12.09 -10.15 -22.46
N LEU A 494 11.18 -10.99 -21.96
CA LEU A 494 11.29 -11.57 -20.62
C LEU A 494 12.48 -12.54 -20.50
N GLU A 495 12.69 -13.36 -21.52
CA GLU A 495 13.78 -14.33 -21.57
C GLU A 495 15.14 -13.66 -21.60
N ASP A 496 15.33 -12.66 -22.46
CA ASP A 496 16.58 -11.88 -22.51
C ASP A 496 16.83 -11.15 -21.19
N THR A 497 15.80 -10.48 -20.64
CA THR A 497 15.95 -9.74 -19.38
C THR A 497 16.30 -10.68 -18.22
N ALA A 498 15.63 -11.83 -18.12
CA ALA A 498 15.87 -12.82 -17.08
C ALA A 498 17.27 -13.44 -17.19
N LYS A 499 17.73 -13.81 -18.40
CA LYS A 499 19.11 -14.26 -18.62
C LYS A 499 20.11 -13.19 -18.21
N GLY A 500 19.89 -11.94 -18.63
CA GLY A 500 20.77 -10.84 -18.24
C GLY A 500 20.83 -10.59 -16.73
N LEU A 501 19.75 -10.85 -15.99
CA LEU A 501 19.74 -10.76 -14.53
C LEU A 501 20.50 -11.92 -13.85
N GLN A 502 20.47 -13.12 -14.44
CA GLN A 502 21.23 -14.28 -13.97
C GLN A 502 22.72 -14.14 -14.26
N ASP A 503 23.06 -13.61 -15.44
CA ASP A 503 24.43 -13.39 -15.91
C ASP A 503 25.08 -12.14 -15.31
N GLY A 504 24.28 -11.25 -14.68
CA GLY A 504 24.75 -9.97 -14.17
C GLY A 504 25.08 -8.94 -15.25
N ARG A 505 24.46 -9.03 -16.44
CA ARG A 505 24.65 -8.10 -17.57
C ARG A 505 24.11 -6.69 -17.31
N TRP A 506 23.12 -6.54 -16.41
CA TRP A 506 22.47 -5.26 -16.15
C TRP A 506 23.21 -4.44 -15.09
N SER A 507 23.54 -3.19 -15.42
CA SER A 507 24.03 -2.19 -14.47
C SER A 507 22.92 -1.20 -14.10
N PHE A 508 22.89 -0.80 -12.83
CA PHE A 508 21.89 0.13 -12.29
C PHE A 508 22.57 1.24 -11.48
N PHE A 509 22.15 2.50 -11.66
CA PHE A 509 22.65 3.62 -10.85
C PHE A 509 22.16 3.60 -9.39
N VAL A 510 21.35 2.62 -9.00
CA VAL A 510 20.83 2.44 -7.63
C VAL A 510 21.40 1.20 -6.97
N ASP A 511 21.65 1.31 -5.66
CA ASP A 511 22.09 0.17 -4.85
C ASP A 511 20.97 -0.87 -4.70
N LEU A 512 21.28 -2.12 -5.09
CA LEU A 512 20.40 -3.28 -5.08
C LEU A 512 20.37 -4.04 -3.74
N LYS A 513 21.10 -3.58 -2.70
CA LYS A 513 21.07 -4.22 -1.37
C LYS A 513 19.63 -4.44 -0.89
N ILE A 514 19.30 -5.70 -0.63
CA ILE A 514 17.98 -6.17 -0.23
C ILE A 514 17.69 -5.65 1.20
N CYS A 515 16.85 -4.63 1.33
CA CYS A 515 16.13 -4.41 2.60
C CYS A 515 15.03 -5.47 2.70
N ILE A 516 15.36 -6.60 3.32
CA ILE A 516 14.37 -7.60 3.75
C ILE A 516 13.39 -6.88 4.68
N PRO A 517 12.07 -6.96 4.48
CA PRO A 517 11.13 -6.44 5.45
C PRO A 517 11.31 -7.24 6.75
N LEU A 518 11.76 -6.59 7.82
CA LEU A 518 11.65 -7.13 9.16
C LEU A 518 10.15 -7.29 9.46
N LYS A 519 9.66 -8.54 9.47
CA LYS A 519 8.33 -8.88 10.01
C LYS A 519 8.22 -8.28 11.42
N SER A 520 7.12 -7.58 11.71
CA SER A 520 6.89 -6.82 12.94
C SER A 520 7.14 -7.68 14.20
N THR A 521 8.15 -7.31 14.99
CA THR A 521 8.33 -7.85 16.34
C THR A 521 7.40 -7.09 17.29
N THR A 522 6.35 -7.77 17.75
CA THR A 522 5.53 -7.31 18.87
C THR A 522 6.41 -7.24 20.13
N THR A 523 6.55 -6.04 20.67
CA THR A 523 7.33 -5.74 21.87
C THR A 523 6.73 -6.45 23.08
N THR A 524 7.46 -7.40 23.67
CA THR A 524 7.18 -7.92 25.01
C THR A 524 7.47 -6.83 26.04
N VAL A 525 6.42 -6.21 26.58
CA VAL A 525 6.51 -5.33 27.76
C VAL A 525 6.70 -6.22 28.99
N LYS A 526 7.83 -6.04 29.69
CA LYS A 526 8.02 -6.55 31.06
C LYS A 526 7.17 -5.69 32.00
N ALA A 527 6.27 -6.32 32.76
CA ALA A 527 5.51 -5.66 33.81
C ALA A 527 6.06 -6.08 35.18
N ASP A 528 6.57 -5.09 35.93
CA ASP A 528 6.85 -5.20 37.36
C ASP A 528 5.58 -4.87 38.17
N ILE A 529 5.36 -5.63 39.24
CA ILE A 529 4.17 -5.64 40.09
C ILE A 529 4.34 -4.70 41.28
N SER A 530 3.33 -3.88 41.58
CA SER A 530 3.17 -3.16 42.87
C SER A 530 1.70 -2.80 43.16
N THR A 531 1.02 -3.70 43.88
CA THR A 531 -0.06 -3.57 44.91
C THR A 531 -0.95 -2.31 45.06
N SER A 532 -2.26 -2.47 44.75
CA SER A 532 -3.53 -2.15 45.50
C SER A 532 -3.90 -0.72 45.97
N PRO A 533 -5.19 -0.39 46.34
CA PRO A 533 -6.53 -0.92 45.98
C PRO A 533 -7.60 0.16 45.59
N LEU A 534 -8.77 -0.30 45.10
CA LEU A 534 -9.99 0.42 44.64
C LEU A 534 -10.76 1.18 45.77
N PRO A 535 -11.74 2.08 45.46
CA PRO A 535 -13.15 1.64 45.27
C PRO A 535 -14.03 2.49 44.31
N GLY A 536 -15.18 1.93 43.87
CA GLY A 536 -16.38 2.74 43.61
C GLY A 536 -17.20 2.44 42.35
N SER A 537 -18.39 1.88 42.55
CA SER A 537 -19.42 1.45 41.59
C SER A 537 -20.21 2.59 40.92
N LYS A 538 -20.82 2.32 39.75
CA LYS A 538 -22.30 2.30 39.55
C LYS A 538 -22.73 1.99 38.11
N MET A 539 -23.78 1.18 38.04
CA MET A 539 -24.58 0.78 36.88
C MET A 539 -25.27 1.97 36.19
N ASN A 540 -25.51 1.88 34.88
CA ASN A 540 -26.89 1.85 34.40
C ASN A 540 -27.05 1.35 32.96
N ASP A 541 -28.08 0.53 32.84
CA ASP A 541 -28.65 -0.17 31.70
C ASP A 541 -29.42 0.79 30.77
N LYS A 542 -29.44 0.48 29.47
CA LYS A 542 -30.54 0.84 28.54
C LYS A 542 -30.49 0.00 27.28
N THR A 543 -31.15 -1.14 27.40
CA THR A 543 -31.76 -1.96 26.34
C THR A 543 -32.40 -1.17 25.18
N SER A 544 -32.19 -1.63 23.95
CA SER A 544 -33.19 -1.50 22.88
C SER A 544 -33.18 -2.74 21.99
N LYS A 545 -34.24 -3.53 22.15
CA LYS A 545 -34.62 -4.70 21.35
C LYS A 545 -34.97 -4.27 19.93
N ARG A 546 -34.48 -4.99 18.93
CA ARG A 546 -35.18 -5.21 17.65
C ARG A 546 -35.13 -6.69 17.26
N PRO A 547 -36.17 -7.19 16.57
CA PRO A 547 -36.56 -8.60 16.58
C PRO A 547 -35.81 -9.43 15.54
N TYR A 548 -35.66 -10.72 15.84
CA TYR A 548 -35.23 -11.77 14.92
C TYR A 548 -36.22 -11.91 13.75
N PRO A 549 -35.75 -11.98 12.49
CA PRO A 549 -36.48 -12.67 11.44
C PRO A 549 -36.34 -14.17 11.66
N GLN A 550 -37.47 -14.86 11.57
CA GLN A 550 -37.61 -16.30 11.64
C GLN A 550 -36.82 -17.01 10.53
N GLN A 551 -36.49 -18.27 10.83
CA GLN A 551 -36.01 -19.33 9.94
C GLN A 551 -36.32 -19.08 8.46
N GLN A 552 -35.29 -19.02 7.62
CA GLN A 552 -35.43 -19.31 6.20
C GLN A 552 -34.50 -20.45 5.79
N SER A 553 -35.17 -21.39 5.12
CA SER A 553 -34.71 -22.57 4.43
C SER A 553 -33.55 -22.31 3.47
N ILE A 554 -32.82 -23.38 3.19
CA ILE A 554 -31.82 -23.53 2.12
C ILE A 554 -32.28 -22.82 0.84
N THR A 555 -31.50 -21.86 0.37
CA THR A 555 -31.71 -21.16 -0.90
C THR A 555 -30.49 -21.23 -1.80
N THR A 556 -30.76 -21.22 -3.10
CA THR A 556 -29.90 -21.60 -4.23
C THR A 556 -28.81 -20.56 -4.55
N ILE A 557 -27.86 -20.97 -5.40
CA ILE A 557 -26.65 -20.26 -5.85
C ILE A 557 -26.91 -18.80 -6.33
N ASP A 558 -28.13 -18.46 -6.73
CA ASP A 558 -28.53 -17.12 -7.15
C ASP A 558 -28.54 -16.08 -6.00
N GLU A 559 -28.82 -16.50 -4.77
CA GLU A 559 -28.93 -15.56 -3.64
C GLU A 559 -27.57 -15.04 -3.16
N LYS A 560 -26.51 -15.83 -3.30
CA LYS A 560 -25.14 -15.41 -2.95
C LYS A 560 -24.56 -14.41 -3.95
N SER A 561 -24.91 -14.54 -5.23
CA SER A 561 -24.56 -13.57 -6.26
C SER A 561 -25.30 -12.25 -6.04
N ALA A 562 -26.59 -12.33 -5.68
CA ALA A 562 -27.38 -11.18 -5.27
C ALA A 562 -26.84 -10.52 -3.99
N GLU A 563 -26.33 -11.29 -3.02
CA GLU A 563 -25.71 -10.76 -1.80
C GLU A 563 -24.38 -10.04 -2.08
N LYS A 564 -23.55 -10.56 -2.98
CA LYS A 564 -22.31 -9.91 -3.42
C LYS A 564 -22.57 -8.62 -4.18
N GLU A 565 -23.57 -8.58 -5.06
CA GLU A 565 -24.02 -7.34 -5.70
C GLU A 565 -24.59 -6.36 -4.67
N ARG A 566 -25.35 -6.83 -3.69
CA ARG A 566 -25.86 -6.00 -2.58
C ARG A 566 -24.73 -5.36 -1.79
N LEU A 567 -23.68 -6.10 -1.43
CA LEU A 567 -22.51 -5.59 -0.67
C LEU A 567 -21.65 -4.63 -1.49
N LYS A 568 -21.47 -4.89 -2.80
CA LYS A 568 -20.78 -3.96 -3.70
C LYS A 568 -21.57 -2.66 -3.83
N LEU A 569 -22.88 -2.76 -4.06
CA LEU A 569 -23.78 -1.62 -4.11
C LEU A 569 -23.80 -0.88 -2.77
N GLU A 570 -23.71 -1.57 -1.64
CA GLU A 570 -23.61 -0.98 -0.31
C GLU A 570 -22.30 -0.21 -0.11
N ARG A 571 -21.16 -0.74 -0.56
CA ARG A 571 -19.87 -0.03 -0.54
C ARG A 571 -19.87 1.20 -1.45
N GLU A 572 -20.44 1.09 -2.64
CA GLU A 572 -20.62 2.21 -3.56
C GLU A 572 -21.58 3.26 -2.97
N LYS A 573 -22.67 2.83 -2.33
CA LYS A 573 -23.58 3.70 -1.57
C LYS A 573 -22.86 4.37 -0.40
N LEU A 574 -21.99 3.68 0.34
CA LEU A 574 -21.20 4.28 1.43
C LEU A 574 -20.18 5.30 0.91
N LEU A 575 -19.51 5.02 -0.21
CA LEU A 575 -18.58 5.97 -0.85
C LEU A 575 -19.32 7.17 -1.43
N ALA A 576 -20.47 6.95 -2.08
CA ALA A 576 -21.34 8.00 -2.58
C ALA A 576 -21.90 8.84 -1.42
N ALA A 577 -22.38 8.22 -0.35
CA ALA A 577 -22.86 8.88 0.86
C ALA A 577 -21.73 9.66 1.56
N ARG A 578 -20.49 9.16 1.55
CA ARG A 578 -19.32 9.88 2.07
C ARG A 578 -18.95 11.08 1.19
N LYS A 579 -19.00 10.91 -0.14
CA LYS A 579 -18.76 12.01 -1.10
C LYS A 579 -19.86 13.07 -0.98
N GLU A 580 -21.11 12.65 -0.83
CA GLU A 580 -22.25 13.51 -0.60
C GLU A 580 -22.19 14.20 0.76
N SER A 581 -21.83 13.48 1.84
CA SER A 581 -21.61 14.04 3.17
C SER A 581 -20.50 15.11 3.14
N ASN A 582 -19.36 14.81 2.50
CA ASN A 582 -18.28 15.77 2.31
C ASN A 582 -18.73 16.98 1.46
N ALA A 583 -19.56 16.77 0.44
CA ALA A 583 -20.09 17.84 -0.40
C ALA A 583 -21.08 18.71 0.39
N ARG A 584 -22.00 18.11 1.15
CA ARG A 584 -22.93 18.80 2.05
C ARG A 584 -22.19 19.56 3.14
N PHE A 585 -21.17 18.96 3.74
CA PHE A 585 -20.32 19.61 4.73
C PHE A 585 -19.53 20.77 4.12
N LYS A 586 -19.02 20.61 2.90
CA LYS A 586 -18.39 21.72 2.16
C LYS A 586 -19.39 22.86 1.91
N THR A 587 -20.60 22.55 1.42
CA THR A 587 -21.67 23.53 1.20
C THR A 587 -22.08 24.22 2.50
N TYR A 588 -22.18 23.47 3.60
CA TYR A 588 -22.42 24.02 4.94
C TYR A 588 -21.30 24.99 5.32
N LEU A 589 -20.03 24.60 5.23
CA LEU A 589 -18.91 25.50 5.51
C LEU A 589 -18.96 26.75 4.62
N ASP A 590 -19.25 26.60 3.32
CA ASP A 590 -19.37 27.72 2.38
C ASP A 590 -20.58 28.63 2.66
N SER A 591 -21.60 28.12 3.36
CA SER A 591 -22.78 28.91 3.78
C SER A 591 -22.55 29.73 5.05
N LEU A 592 -21.53 29.40 5.85
CA LEU A 592 -21.23 30.10 7.09
C LEU A 592 -20.61 31.49 6.83
N PRO A 593 -20.86 32.48 7.70
CA PRO A 593 -20.25 33.80 7.59
C PRO A 593 -18.72 33.72 7.66
N GLU A 594 -18.02 34.61 6.94
CA GLU A 594 -16.56 34.66 6.96
C GLU A 594 -16.04 34.95 8.38
N LEU A 595 -14.97 34.26 8.77
CA LEU A 595 -14.27 34.51 10.02
C LEU A 595 -13.69 35.94 10.00
N MET A 596 -14.08 36.71 11.00
CA MET A 596 -13.62 38.08 11.22
C MET A 596 -13.09 38.20 12.64
N TYR A 597 -11.84 38.62 12.78
CA TYR A 597 -11.32 39.03 14.08
C TYR A 597 -11.92 40.40 14.48
N PRO A 598 -12.10 40.68 15.78
CA PRO A 598 -12.69 41.94 16.24
C PRO A 598 -11.89 43.17 15.80
N ASN A 599 -12.56 44.29 15.54
CA ASN A 599 -11.92 45.53 15.06
C ASN A 599 -10.88 46.11 16.02
N PHE A 600 -10.91 45.76 17.31
CA PHE A 600 -9.92 46.19 18.29
C PHE A 600 -8.61 45.40 18.21
N TYR A 601 -8.55 44.30 17.44
CA TYR A 601 -7.30 43.56 17.23
C TYR A 601 -6.34 44.39 16.40
N LYS A 602 -5.18 44.65 16.97
CA LYS A 602 -4.09 45.32 16.25
C LYS A 602 -3.31 44.29 15.44
N VAL A 603 -3.33 44.41 14.12
CA VAL A 603 -2.53 43.59 13.20
C VAL A 603 -1.23 44.33 12.87
N ASP A 604 -0.12 43.87 13.42
CA ASP A 604 1.21 44.44 13.21
C ASP A 604 2.01 43.54 12.24
N CYS A 605 2.31 44.05 11.03
CA CYS A 605 3.15 43.38 10.04
C CYS A 605 4.59 43.92 10.11
N ILE A 606 5.54 43.07 10.53
CA ILE A 606 6.90 43.48 10.90
C ILE A 606 7.92 42.68 10.09
N GLY A 607 8.69 43.37 9.25
CA GLY A 607 9.87 42.82 8.56
C GLY A 607 11.21 43.28 9.14
N ASP A 608 11.20 44.12 10.18
CA ASP A 608 12.40 44.61 10.85
C ASP A 608 12.72 43.80 12.11
N LEU A 609 13.98 43.38 12.25
CA LEU A 609 14.45 42.50 13.31
C LEU A 609 14.34 43.14 14.71
N ASN A 610 14.69 44.42 14.84
CA ASN A 610 14.71 45.11 16.14
C ASN A 610 13.28 45.37 16.61
N LYS A 611 12.41 45.84 15.71
CA LYS A 611 10.98 46.02 16.00
C LYS A 611 10.29 44.69 16.34
N ALA A 612 10.67 43.59 15.68
CA ALA A 612 10.15 42.27 16.01
C ALA A 612 10.51 41.88 17.44
N ASN A 613 11.79 41.99 17.83
CA ASN A 613 12.23 41.70 19.20
C ASN A 613 11.56 42.62 20.23
N GLU A 614 11.47 43.93 19.98
CA GLU A 614 10.79 44.87 20.90
C GLU A 614 9.32 44.50 21.10
N ARG A 615 8.63 44.08 20.04
CA ARG A 615 7.22 43.72 20.13
C ARG A 615 7.00 42.36 20.80
N LEU A 616 7.91 41.42 20.57
CA LEU A 616 7.90 40.07 21.14
C LEU A 616 8.33 40.05 22.61
N SER A 617 9.21 40.95 23.06
CA SER A 617 9.66 41.00 24.45
C SER A 617 8.53 41.28 25.44
N ARG A 618 7.44 41.90 24.96
CA ARG A 618 6.21 42.20 25.72
C ARG A 618 5.16 41.07 25.63
N LEU A 619 5.43 40.00 24.87
CA LEU A 619 4.56 38.81 24.83
C LEU A 619 4.92 37.88 26.00
N GLY A 620 3.91 37.37 26.69
CA GLY A 620 4.08 36.43 27.80
C GLY A 620 3.88 37.04 29.19
N ASP A 621 3.85 38.37 29.32
CA ASP A 621 3.73 39.06 30.61
C ASP A 621 2.36 38.81 31.28
N ASN A 622 1.29 38.76 30.47
CA ASN A 622 -0.10 38.64 30.95
C ASN A 622 -0.87 37.45 30.34
N GLU A 623 -0.32 36.79 29.32
CA GLU A 623 -0.99 35.74 28.55
C GLU A 623 -0.03 34.57 28.28
N LYS A 624 -0.53 33.35 28.41
CA LYS A 624 0.24 32.13 28.22
C LYS A 624 -0.18 31.31 27.01
N ILE A 625 -1.20 31.74 26.25
CA ILE A 625 -1.73 31.00 25.12
C ILE A 625 -1.77 31.87 23.87
N PHE A 626 -1.27 31.30 22.76
CA PHE A 626 -1.17 31.98 21.49
C PHE A 626 -1.64 31.06 20.36
N GLY A 627 -2.30 31.63 19.36
CA GLY A 627 -2.56 30.96 18.08
C GLY A 627 -1.37 31.17 17.16
N VAL A 628 -0.83 30.10 16.59
CA VAL A 628 0.38 30.16 15.76
C VAL A 628 0.16 29.43 14.44
N ASP A 629 0.64 30.04 13.36
CA ASP A 629 0.68 29.45 12.03
C ASP A 629 1.91 29.93 11.25
N LEU A 630 2.36 29.16 10.25
CA LEU A 630 3.59 29.41 9.49
C LEU A 630 3.30 29.43 7.99
N GLU A 631 3.94 30.36 7.27
CA GLU A 631 3.82 30.43 5.81
C GLU A 631 5.20 30.57 5.14
N TRP A 632 5.33 29.92 3.98
CA TRP A 632 6.54 29.92 3.16
C TRP A 632 6.18 29.92 1.68
N PRO A 633 7.04 30.45 0.80
CA PRO A 633 6.72 30.46 -0.62
C PRO A 633 6.61 29.02 -1.12
N PRO A 634 5.61 28.75 -1.97
CA PRO A 634 5.38 27.41 -2.49
C PRO A 634 6.60 26.90 -3.25
N THR A 635 6.83 25.61 -3.09
CA THR A 635 7.86 24.88 -3.83
C THR A 635 7.12 24.10 -4.90
N PHE A 636 7.09 24.64 -6.12
CA PHE A 636 6.40 24.02 -7.26
C PHE A 636 7.25 22.95 -7.95
N VAL A 637 8.53 22.84 -7.56
CA VAL A 637 9.47 21.84 -8.05
C VAL A 637 9.63 20.76 -7.00
N LYS A 638 9.24 19.56 -7.35
CA LYS A 638 9.20 18.41 -6.47
C LYS A 638 10.58 17.79 -6.23
N GLY A 639 10.78 17.27 -5.01
CA GLY A 639 12.09 16.86 -4.52
C GLY A 639 13.00 18.03 -4.10
N GLN A 640 12.67 19.29 -4.45
CA GLN A 640 13.29 20.43 -3.78
C GLN A 640 12.81 20.46 -2.34
N ARG A 641 13.77 20.70 -1.42
CA ARG A 641 13.43 21.04 -0.06
C ARG A 641 12.51 22.25 -0.07
N GLU A 642 11.46 22.17 0.74
CA GLU A 642 10.57 23.30 0.93
C GLU A 642 11.39 24.55 1.25
N LYS A 643 10.99 25.69 0.68
CA LYS A 643 11.60 26.95 1.03
C LYS A 643 11.44 27.22 2.54
N LYS A 644 12.42 27.95 3.08
CA LYS A 644 12.41 28.34 4.49
C LYS A 644 11.14 29.11 4.84
N THR A 645 10.65 28.90 6.07
CA THR A 645 9.58 29.72 6.64
C THR A 645 9.91 31.21 6.44
N SER A 646 8.98 31.94 5.82
CA SER A 646 9.16 33.35 5.49
C SER A 646 8.26 34.25 6.32
N LEU A 647 7.18 33.71 6.86
CA LEU A 647 6.23 34.40 7.74
C LEU A 647 5.91 33.52 8.96
N VAL A 648 5.99 34.12 10.15
CA VAL A 648 5.48 33.53 11.40
C VAL A 648 4.31 34.38 11.87
N GLN A 649 3.19 33.73 12.16
CA GLN A 649 1.95 34.38 12.56
C GLN A 649 1.67 34.06 14.03
N ILE A 650 1.42 35.06 14.85
CA ILE A 650 1.16 34.89 16.29
C ILE A 650 -0.05 35.74 16.67
N CYS A 651 -1.07 35.10 17.24
CA CYS A 651 -2.26 35.77 17.75
C CYS A 651 -2.34 35.63 19.28
N SER A 652 -2.58 36.75 19.95
CA SER A 652 -2.87 36.88 21.38
C SER A 652 -4.33 37.32 21.60
N ALA A 653 -4.77 37.61 22.82
CA ALA A 653 -6.17 37.99 23.06
C ALA A 653 -6.60 39.33 22.43
N ASN A 654 -5.64 40.18 22.06
CA ASN A 654 -5.89 41.54 21.57
C ASN A 654 -4.96 41.98 20.43
N SER A 655 -4.03 41.14 19.98
CA SER A 655 -3.11 41.51 18.92
C SER A 655 -2.71 40.33 18.04
N ILE A 656 -2.44 40.64 16.77
CA ILE A 656 -1.94 39.69 15.78
C ILE A 656 -0.62 40.23 15.24
N LEU A 657 0.41 39.40 15.29
CA LEU A 657 1.75 39.70 14.83
C LEU A 657 2.05 38.86 13.60
N LEU A 658 2.39 39.53 12.50
CA LEU A 658 2.81 38.93 11.25
C LEU A 658 4.30 39.25 11.05
N LEU A 659 5.17 38.30 11.41
CA LEU A 659 6.62 38.47 11.41
C LEU A 659 7.20 37.96 10.09
N GLN A 660 7.56 38.86 9.18
CA GLN A 660 8.18 38.54 7.88
C GLN A 660 9.66 38.16 8.07
N ILE A 661 9.92 37.02 8.71
CA ILE A 661 11.29 36.55 9.01
C ILE A 661 12.15 36.36 7.76
N GLY A 662 11.55 36.13 6.59
CA GLY A 662 12.26 36.06 5.31
C GLY A 662 12.89 37.39 4.86
N GLN A 663 12.45 38.51 5.45
CA GLN A 663 12.97 39.86 5.18
C GLN A 663 13.99 40.33 6.23
N MET A 664 14.13 39.60 7.34
CA MET A 664 15.01 39.97 8.44
C MET A 664 16.44 39.47 8.20
N LYS A 665 17.44 40.24 8.63
CA LYS A 665 18.87 39.88 8.52
C LYS A 665 19.31 38.74 9.46
N GLY A 666 18.37 38.14 10.19
CA GLY A 666 18.59 37.07 11.16
C GLY A 666 17.27 36.64 11.80
N PHE A 667 17.31 35.57 12.59
CA PHE A 667 16.14 35.11 13.34
C PHE A 667 15.98 35.92 14.64
N PRO A 668 14.79 36.48 14.96
CA PRO A 668 14.61 37.26 16.19
C PRO A 668 14.87 36.44 17.46
N SER A 669 15.70 36.96 18.37
CA SER A 669 16.06 36.29 19.63
C SER A 669 14.86 36.10 20.54
N GLU A 670 13.95 37.08 20.58
CA GLU A 670 12.71 36.97 21.37
C GLU A 670 11.73 35.98 20.74
N LEU A 671 11.75 35.79 19.41
CA LEU A 671 10.94 34.77 18.75
C LEU A 671 11.48 33.37 19.06
N LYS A 672 12.81 33.23 19.11
CA LYS A 672 13.46 32.01 19.57
C LYS A 672 13.08 31.70 21.01
N ARG A 673 13.19 32.68 21.93
CA ARG A 673 12.76 32.55 23.33
C ARG A 673 11.30 32.10 23.41
N PHE A 674 10.42 32.76 22.64
CA PHE A 674 9.00 32.42 22.58
C PHE A 674 8.76 30.95 22.25
N PHE A 675 9.39 30.41 21.21
CA PHE A 675 9.22 29.00 20.82
C PHE A 675 9.92 28.01 21.76
N GLU A 676 11.05 28.38 22.36
CA GLU A 676 11.79 27.52 23.30
C GLU A 676 11.15 27.46 24.69
N ASP A 677 10.34 28.45 25.07
CA ASP A 677 9.64 28.50 26.34
C ASP A 677 8.55 27.41 26.45
N LYS A 678 8.59 26.61 27.53
CA LYS A 678 7.62 25.54 27.82
C LYS A 678 6.32 26.06 28.43
N THR A 679 6.34 27.26 29.01
CA THR A 679 5.21 27.86 29.73
C THR A 679 4.27 28.63 28.81
N LEU A 680 4.78 29.07 27.65
CA LEU A 680 3.97 29.70 26.60
C LEU A 680 3.44 28.61 25.67
N LEU A 681 2.12 28.53 25.55
CA LEU A 681 1.40 27.56 24.74
C LEU A 681 1.12 28.09 23.33
N LYS A 682 1.36 27.24 22.32
CA LYS A 682 1.20 27.54 20.90
C LYS A 682 0.17 26.57 20.34
N SER A 683 -1.00 27.09 20.03
CA SER A 683 -2.13 26.33 19.49
C SER A 683 -2.18 26.41 17.97
N GLY A 684 -2.49 25.28 17.34
CA GLY A 684 -2.67 25.17 15.89
C GLY A 684 -3.16 23.77 15.49
N VAL A 685 -3.45 23.59 14.20
CA VAL A 685 -3.76 22.26 13.63
C VAL A 685 -2.54 21.73 12.92
N ASN A 686 -2.08 20.53 13.29
CA ASN A 686 -0.80 19.96 12.85
C ASN A 686 0.44 20.76 13.31
N ILE A 687 0.32 21.47 14.44
CA ILE A 687 1.34 22.41 14.97
C ILE A 687 2.68 21.73 15.27
N GLY A 688 2.68 20.40 15.48
CA GLY A 688 3.92 19.62 15.61
C GLY A 688 4.79 19.65 14.36
N ALA A 689 4.19 19.65 13.17
CA ALA A 689 4.92 19.74 11.90
C ALA A 689 5.55 21.13 11.73
N ASP A 690 4.84 22.18 12.12
CA ASP A 690 5.35 23.55 12.13
C ASP A 690 6.54 23.72 13.08
N GLY A 691 6.48 23.09 14.25
CA GLY A 691 7.59 23.03 15.20
C GLY A 691 8.84 22.35 14.63
N LEU A 692 8.68 21.20 13.97
CA LEU A 692 9.78 20.50 13.28
C LEU A 692 10.35 21.35 12.15
N LYS A 693 9.49 22.07 11.41
CA LYS A 693 9.92 22.96 10.33
C LYS A 693 10.79 24.12 10.82
N LEU A 694 10.43 24.77 11.92
CA LEU A 694 11.26 25.83 12.52
C LEU A 694 12.63 25.33 12.96
N TYR A 695 12.72 24.09 13.43
CA TYR A 695 14.00 23.47 13.74
C TYR A 695 14.83 23.19 12.49
N ARG A 696 14.22 22.64 11.44
CA ARG A 696 14.92 22.39 10.17
C ARG A 696 15.43 23.68 9.54
N ASP A 697 14.63 24.75 9.55
CA ASP A 697 14.93 25.97 8.81
C ASP A 697 15.89 26.91 9.58
N PHE A 698 15.81 26.90 10.93
CA PHE A 698 16.49 27.87 11.81
C PHE A 698 17.12 27.26 13.08
N GLY A 699 17.01 25.96 13.32
CA GLY A 699 17.59 25.28 14.50
C GLY A 699 16.88 25.56 15.82
N ILE A 700 15.64 26.05 15.78
CA ILE A 700 14.88 26.47 16.97
C ILE A 700 14.20 25.27 17.61
N LYS A 701 14.41 25.04 18.91
CA LYS A 701 13.72 23.97 19.64
C LYS A 701 12.32 24.46 20.01
N THR A 702 11.28 23.79 19.56
CA THR A 702 9.91 24.24 19.82
C THR A 702 9.26 23.45 20.95
N ASN A 703 8.70 24.17 21.91
CA ASN A 703 8.05 23.67 23.11
C ASN A 703 6.66 24.29 23.31
N GLY A 704 5.81 23.62 24.10
CA GLY A 704 4.49 24.15 24.45
C GLY A 704 3.47 24.05 23.32
N LEU A 705 3.59 23.04 22.45
CA LEU A 705 2.72 22.90 21.28
C LEU A 705 1.41 22.20 21.67
N VAL A 706 0.29 22.81 21.34
CA VAL A 706 -1.06 22.32 21.64
C VAL A 706 -1.78 21.99 20.34
N GLU A 707 -2.01 20.70 20.11
CA GLU A 707 -2.75 20.22 18.93
C GLU A 707 -4.25 20.40 19.13
N LEU A 708 -4.86 21.31 18.36
CA LEU A 708 -6.29 21.62 18.47
C LEU A 708 -7.17 20.42 18.13
N ARG A 709 -6.71 19.52 17.26
CA ARG A 709 -7.43 18.28 16.94
C ARG A 709 -7.60 17.40 18.18
N ASP A 710 -6.55 17.22 18.98
CA ASP A 710 -6.56 16.37 20.16
C ASP A 710 -7.59 16.88 21.19
N ILE A 711 -7.75 18.21 21.32
CA ILE A 711 -8.76 18.82 22.19
C ILE A 711 -10.16 18.63 21.59
N ALA A 712 -10.33 18.87 20.29
CA ALA A 712 -11.63 18.72 19.62
C ALA A 712 -12.16 17.28 19.66
N GLU A 713 -11.30 16.27 19.58
CA GLU A 713 -11.67 14.85 19.70
C GLU A 713 -12.20 14.49 21.09
N SER A 714 -11.84 15.25 22.12
CA SER A 714 -12.28 15.01 23.50
C SER A 714 -13.68 15.57 23.82
N ILE A 715 -14.29 16.34 22.90
CA ILE A 715 -15.56 17.02 23.10
C ILE A 715 -16.67 16.27 22.37
N GLU A 716 -17.71 15.86 23.09
CA GLU A 716 -18.92 15.29 22.49
C GLU A 716 -19.76 16.39 21.83
N SER A 717 -19.92 16.33 20.51
CA SER A 717 -20.75 17.27 19.75
C SER A 717 -21.50 16.56 18.63
N SER A 718 -22.80 16.86 18.49
CA SER A 718 -23.65 16.32 17.42
C SER A 718 -23.27 16.83 16.03
N LYS A 719 -22.51 17.92 15.93
CA LYS A 719 -21.93 18.45 14.69
C LYS A 719 -20.60 17.75 14.31
N LEU A 720 -20.06 16.89 15.18
CA LEU A 720 -18.73 16.30 15.06
C LEU A 720 -18.78 14.87 14.52
N ASP A 721 -18.39 14.69 13.27
CA ASP A 721 -17.94 13.39 12.76
C ASP A 721 -16.41 13.39 12.75
N LYS A 722 -15.79 12.30 13.23
CA LYS A 722 -14.32 12.09 13.19
C LYS A 722 -13.74 12.31 11.79
N SER A 723 -14.54 12.08 10.75
CA SER A 723 -14.16 12.32 9.36
C SER A 723 -13.84 13.81 9.04
N HIS A 724 -14.40 14.75 9.81
CA HIS A 724 -14.31 16.20 9.60
C HIS A 724 -13.20 16.92 10.39
N LEU A 725 -12.48 16.24 11.29
CA LEU A 725 -11.45 16.82 12.18
C LEU A 725 -10.09 17.11 11.51
N ARG A 726 -10.06 17.32 10.18
CA ARG A 726 -8.82 17.25 9.38
C ARG A 726 -8.14 18.60 9.13
N SER A 727 -8.80 19.73 9.36
CA SER A 727 -8.27 21.06 8.99
C SER A 727 -8.76 22.17 9.91
N LEU A 728 -7.97 23.25 10.02
CA LEU A 728 -8.32 24.46 10.77
C LEU A 728 -9.67 25.03 10.32
N ARG A 729 -9.91 25.15 9.01
CA ARG A 729 -11.18 25.59 8.44
C ARG A 729 -12.39 24.75 8.91
N ALA A 730 -12.22 23.43 9.02
CA ALA A 730 -13.30 22.55 9.45
C ALA A 730 -13.63 22.75 10.94
N LEU A 731 -12.60 22.86 11.79
CA LEU A 731 -12.78 23.14 13.22
C LEU A 731 -13.42 24.52 13.43
N THR A 732 -12.99 25.56 12.70
CA THR A 732 -13.61 26.89 12.71
C THR A 732 -15.09 26.80 12.36
N GLY A 733 -15.44 26.08 11.31
CA GLY A 733 -16.85 25.93 10.91
C GLY A 733 -17.70 25.20 11.95
N ILE A 734 -17.16 24.16 12.59
CA ILE A 734 -17.91 23.36 13.56
C ILE A 734 -18.09 24.08 14.90
N PHE A 735 -17.02 24.70 15.41
CA PHE A 735 -16.97 25.23 16.77
C PHE A 735 -17.16 26.74 16.88
N LEU A 736 -16.93 27.49 15.80
CA LEU A 736 -17.14 28.94 15.74
C LEU A 736 -18.32 29.33 14.84
N ASP A 737 -18.92 28.38 14.11
CA ASP A 737 -19.96 28.63 13.10
C ASP A 737 -19.53 29.72 12.09
N GLN A 738 -18.24 29.73 11.74
CA GLN A 738 -17.62 30.68 10.81
C GLN A 738 -16.76 29.96 9.76
N ASN A 739 -16.67 30.54 8.55
CA ASN A 739 -15.91 29.99 7.44
C ASN A 739 -14.55 30.68 7.27
N MET A 740 -13.54 29.90 6.89
CA MET A 740 -12.25 30.41 6.41
C MET A 740 -12.15 30.15 4.90
N PRO A 741 -12.36 31.15 4.03
CA PRO A 741 -12.41 30.96 2.58
C PRO A 741 -11.13 30.31 2.04
N LYS A 742 -11.28 29.24 1.24
CA LYS A 742 -10.16 28.62 0.53
C LYS A 742 -9.78 29.54 -0.62
N GLY A 743 -8.56 30.06 -0.61
CA GLY A 743 -8.08 31.01 -1.62
C GLY A 743 -6.73 30.64 -2.20
N LYS A 744 -6.42 31.19 -3.37
CA LYS A 744 -5.10 31.09 -4.02
C LYS A 744 -3.98 31.75 -3.21
N VAL A 745 -4.32 32.51 -2.17
CA VAL A 745 -3.38 33.24 -1.28
C VAL A 745 -2.43 32.29 -0.55
N ARG A 746 -2.89 31.09 -0.14
CA ARG A 746 -2.05 30.08 0.51
C ARG A 746 -0.85 29.66 -0.36
N LEU A 747 -1.02 29.61 -1.68
CA LEU A 747 0.03 29.29 -2.65
C LEU A 747 0.69 30.56 -3.24
N SER A 748 0.65 31.68 -2.52
CA SER A 748 1.25 32.93 -2.97
C SER A 748 2.72 33.06 -2.54
N ASN A 749 3.44 34.01 -3.15
CA ASN A 749 4.81 34.30 -2.72
C ASN A 749 4.81 35.03 -1.36
N TRP A 750 5.11 34.30 -0.29
CA TRP A 750 5.22 34.81 1.09
C TRP A 750 6.56 35.50 1.40
N ASN A 751 7.53 35.48 0.47
CA ASN A 751 8.81 36.17 0.62
C ASN A 751 8.83 37.53 -0.08
N LYS A 752 7.67 38.21 -0.16
CA LYS A 752 7.58 39.57 -0.67
C LYS A 752 8.07 40.57 0.38
N GLU A 753 8.68 41.66 -0.09
CA GLU A 753 9.11 42.78 0.77
C GLU A 753 7.93 43.35 1.58
N LYS A 754 6.78 43.54 0.92
CA LYS A 754 5.52 43.93 1.55
C LYS A 754 4.42 42.94 1.20
N LEU A 755 3.73 42.43 2.22
CA LEU A 755 2.57 41.56 2.04
C LEU A 755 1.38 42.35 1.48
N THR A 756 0.59 41.72 0.61
CA THR A 756 -0.66 42.33 0.11
C THR A 756 -1.74 42.33 1.20
N ALA A 757 -2.75 43.20 1.07
CA ALA A 757 -3.89 43.21 1.99
C ALA A 757 -4.58 41.83 2.10
N MET A 758 -4.63 41.07 1.00
CA MET A 758 -5.18 39.71 1.00
C MET A 758 -4.30 38.72 1.77
N GLN A 759 -2.97 38.80 1.65
CA GLN A 759 -2.02 37.98 2.40
C GLN A 759 -2.06 38.30 3.90
N VAL A 760 -2.12 39.59 4.25
CA VAL A 760 -2.26 40.05 5.64
C VAL A 760 -3.56 39.55 6.24
N LYS A 761 -4.70 39.71 5.55
CA LYS A 761 -6.01 39.22 6.03
C LYS A 761 -6.01 37.70 6.22
N TYR A 762 -5.45 36.96 5.25
CA TYR A 762 -5.37 35.49 5.32
C TYR A 762 -4.56 35.03 6.54
N ALA A 763 -3.32 35.51 6.67
CA ALA A 763 -2.44 35.14 7.78
C ALA A 763 -3.00 35.61 9.15
N ALA A 764 -3.61 36.79 9.21
CA ALA A 764 -4.25 37.24 10.44
C ALA A 764 -5.41 36.32 10.85
N ASN A 765 -6.20 35.84 9.88
CA ASN A 765 -7.31 34.92 10.14
C ASN A 765 -6.85 33.52 10.58
N ASP A 766 -5.77 32.98 10.01
CA ASP A 766 -5.26 31.64 10.37
C ASP A 766 -4.71 31.61 11.81
N ALA A 767 -3.96 32.64 12.20
CA ALA A 767 -3.50 32.80 13.59
C ALA A 767 -4.66 33.06 14.57
N TYR A 768 -5.61 33.92 14.19
CA TYR A 768 -6.79 34.21 15.02
C TYR A 768 -7.69 32.99 15.20
N ALA A 769 -7.95 32.22 14.14
CA ALA A 769 -8.72 30.98 14.20
C ALA A 769 -8.10 30.01 15.21
N SER A 770 -6.78 29.81 15.13
CA SER A 770 -6.05 28.90 16.02
C SER A 770 -6.16 29.33 17.49
N TYR A 771 -5.97 30.62 17.77
CA TYR A 771 -6.14 31.18 19.12
C TYR A 771 -7.59 31.01 19.63
N LYS A 772 -8.55 31.45 18.82
CA LYS A 772 -9.97 31.48 19.21
C LYS A 772 -10.52 30.08 19.42
N LEU A 773 -10.12 29.12 18.58
CA LEU A 773 -10.48 27.73 18.72
C LEU A 773 -9.95 27.15 20.03
N TYR A 774 -8.70 27.41 20.41
CA TYR A 774 -8.21 26.99 21.73
C TYR A 774 -9.12 27.53 22.83
N ILE A 775 -9.42 28.83 22.84
CA ILE A 775 -10.25 29.45 23.91
C ILE A 775 -11.64 28.83 24.01
N ILE A 776 -12.25 28.44 22.89
CA ILE A 776 -13.57 27.82 22.88
C ILE A 776 -13.50 26.33 23.26
N LEU A 777 -12.59 25.58 22.65
CA LEU A 777 -12.41 24.16 22.93
C LEU A 777 -11.96 23.91 24.37
N ASP A 778 -11.10 24.78 24.90
CA ASP A 778 -10.65 24.75 26.29
C ASP A 778 -11.82 24.90 27.26
N LYS A 779 -12.80 25.75 26.96
CA LYS A 779 -14.02 25.92 27.78
C LYS A 779 -15.00 24.75 27.64
N MET A 780 -15.07 24.13 26.47
CA MET A 780 -16.03 23.07 26.16
C MET A 780 -15.57 21.68 26.60
N ARG A 781 -14.26 21.46 26.73
CA ARG A 781 -13.73 20.17 27.16
C ARG A 781 -13.95 19.91 28.64
N ASP A 782 -13.86 18.64 28.99
CA ASP A 782 -13.78 18.19 30.39
C ASP A 782 -12.49 18.71 31.04
N GLN A 783 -12.65 19.63 32.00
CA GLN A 783 -11.52 20.25 32.71
C GLN A 783 -10.76 19.27 33.61
N SER A 784 -11.34 18.10 33.92
CA SER A 784 -10.64 17.06 34.70
C SER A 784 -9.55 16.35 33.90
N LYS A 785 -9.59 16.45 32.56
CA LYS A 785 -8.60 15.83 31.66
C LYS A 785 -7.53 16.84 31.25
N PRO A 786 -6.24 16.52 31.44
CA PRO A 786 -5.16 17.42 31.06
C PRO A 786 -5.05 17.56 29.53
N ILE A 787 -4.68 18.75 29.05
CA ILE A 787 -4.30 18.93 27.64
C ILE A 787 -2.97 18.24 27.39
N ASN A 788 -2.89 17.45 26.33
CA ASN A 788 -1.62 16.94 25.85
C ASN A 788 -0.78 18.08 25.24
N ILE A 789 0.24 18.52 25.97
CA ILE A 789 1.19 19.56 25.52
C ILE A 789 2.45 18.87 25.01
N ARG A 790 2.78 19.12 23.73
CA ARG A 790 3.94 18.52 23.08
C ARG A 790 5.18 19.40 23.24
N HIS A 791 6.29 18.76 23.58
CA HIS A 791 7.62 19.34 23.66
C HIS A 791 8.56 18.53 22.76
N LEU A 792 9.11 19.14 21.71
CA LEU A 792 9.94 18.39 20.76
C LEU A 792 11.34 18.15 21.35
N SER A 793 11.69 16.87 21.55
CA SER A 793 13.00 16.48 22.08
C SER A 793 14.12 16.74 21.06
N LEU A 794 15.35 16.89 21.55
CA LEU A 794 16.53 17.01 20.69
C LEU A 794 16.68 15.84 19.70
N GLU A 795 16.26 14.63 20.09
CA GLU A 795 16.28 13.44 19.22
C GLU A 795 15.18 13.49 18.15
N ASN A 796 13.97 13.91 18.50
CA ASN A 796 12.87 14.10 17.55
C ASN A 796 13.22 15.17 16.51
N LEU A 797 13.89 16.22 16.96
CA LEU A 797 14.35 17.33 16.13
C LEU A 797 15.51 16.90 15.20
N LYS A 798 16.54 16.21 15.72
CA LYS A 798 17.68 15.73 14.92
C LYS A 798 17.32 14.70 13.85
N ARG A 799 16.42 13.74 14.16
CA ARG A 799 15.93 12.74 13.18
C ARG A 799 15.24 13.39 11.97
N SER A 800 14.69 14.58 12.14
CA SER A 800 14.04 15.35 11.05
C SER A 800 14.99 16.30 10.28
N ALA A 801 16.19 16.57 10.80
CA ALA A 801 17.12 17.57 10.27
C ALA A 801 18.32 16.99 9.49
N GLU A 802 18.60 15.68 9.60
CA GLU A 802 19.67 15.04 8.82
C GLU A 802 19.28 14.94 7.34
N PRO A 803 20.14 15.38 6.39
CA PRO A 803 20.07 14.89 5.03
C PRO A 803 20.27 13.39 5.07
N THR A 804 19.44 12.62 4.37
CA THR A 804 19.64 11.19 4.17
C THR A 804 20.86 10.94 3.28
N SER A 805 22.06 11.15 3.82
CA SER A 805 23.34 10.73 3.26
C SER A 805 23.83 9.48 3.98
N LYS A 806 24.08 8.42 3.21
CA LYS A 806 24.64 7.13 3.61
C LYS A 806 25.83 7.27 4.57
N PHE A 807 25.86 6.48 5.66
CA PHE A 807 26.98 5.60 6.04
C PHE A 807 26.61 4.76 7.28
N LYS A 808 26.60 3.43 7.12
CA LYS A 808 26.96 2.48 8.18
C LYS A 808 28.03 1.59 7.58
N ASP A 809 29.22 1.63 8.16
CA ASP A 809 29.94 0.44 8.63
C ASP A 809 31.30 0.86 9.20
N THR A 810 31.60 0.47 10.45
CA THR A 810 32.78 -0.35 10.78
C THR A 810 32.67 -0.92 12.19
N LYS A 811 33.12 -2.17 12.30
CA LYS A 811 33.10 -3.11 13.42
C LYS A 811 34.11 -2.79 14.53
N THR A 812 33.71 -3.15 15.76
CA THR A 812 34.43 -3.74 16.92
C THR A 812 35.95 -3.61 17.08
N LEU A 813 36.39 -3.22 18.29
CA LEU A 813 37.55 -3.71 19.09
C LEU A 813 37.22 -3.43 20.59
N ASN A 814 36.78 -4.41 21.38
CA ASN A 814 37.52 -5.29 22.33
C ASN A 814 38.22 -4.58 23.52
N GLU A 815 37.86 -4.94 24.77
CA GLU A 815 38.74 -5.59 25.77
C GLU A 815 38.15 -5.61 27.20
N HIS A 816 38.11 -6.81 27.81
CA HIS A 816 37.99 -7.04 29.25
C HIS A 816 39.40 -7.12 29.87
N PRO A 817 39.62 -6.66 31.13
CA PRO A 817 40.91 -6.80 31.79
C PRO A 817 41.02 -8.15 32.52
N VAL A 818 42.09 -8.91 32.24
CA VAL A 818 42.58 -9.99 33.10
C VAL A 818 44.00 -9.65 33.55
N VAL A 819 44.21 -9.74 34.86
CA VAL A 819 45.43 -9.41 35.59
C VAL A 819 46.27 -10.68 35.82
N ARG A 820 47.60 -10.50 35.89
CA ARG A 820 48.69 -11.38 36.42
C ARG A 820 49.28 -12.32 35.36
N GLY A 821 50.59 -12.47 35.22
CA GLY A 821 51.76 -12.01 35.98
C GLY A 821 52.95 -12.91 35.63
N ILE A 822 54.15 -12.38 35.88
CA ILE A 822 55.51 -12.95 35.62
C ILE A 822 56.02 -12.72 34.21
#